data_AF-A0A955Z6N3-F1
#
_entry.id   AF-A0A955Z6N3-F1
#
_cell.length_a   1.000
_cell.length_b   1.000
_cell.length_c   1.000
_cell.angle_alpha   90.00
_cell.angle_beta   90.00
_cell.angle_gamma   90.00
#
_symmetry.space_group_name_H-M   'P 1'
#
loop_
_entity.id
_entity.type
_entity.pdbx_description
1 polymer ?
#
loop_
_entity_poly.entity_id
_entity_poly.type
_entity_poly.pdbx_seq_one_letter_code
_entity_poly.pdbx_strand_id
1 'polypeptide(L)'
;MGSPLSSTFLRFARAARPAVVFCTVALGSSCSSDPPAAEAPKPPLLPGEHCDPDNRPELRLTFDPPTIVVAPGRTRPVRLVVEPDQCLPSEATFTSSNEGVAAAPTAAKFDLRHATYDFVVTGGAAGKASVRAKMKALDPNGKEYEVDAELPVDVRDAAAPTCAAGPGATGQLSAAAPKLAGSGALASAEISAVPAAFTRTDALVVPSFPGEIACGGDIIGELPDAKLVALGPAVTFAGTAPASMTKSFRHELDFAVPVNPAAFPAAARLRHLVVLYKGPRIKKAKPIPIASPRIEAAGDGYVLRFSSPWLGTYQAAVEESAGTHVRRRKLTHRAVIGFSMGGGGAATFGVRHHDKFDVIGPLGGPSDWTWMLWYVENYVMGGFCPANKPDCQKYAPGAYPLDEAFAHTMDYDHWWYEKGDGNGGRFPRDEYVQIFEDLSLAQGNPNGQNADPLLSYMAAGPKKTDPWVVGDSTGLPPGVDCSFTVDPIDGPDKASQQEIDKRCKAARCDPKNTWKAPTGYYNHEYNPDGSLPVISFCDGAQEGESPYLNTWKSGGQKPMNLALAVDLNGNGVRDPGEPILRSGHEPYEDCGADGLCNPDEPGYDPVTNPDPNQDDYDYQLNPDGTEGNHRWDAGEKFLDYGLDGVPNTATKHVAGDVGEGDGKFTEAEGLANFYKIDPHSLVTGRSNAFARAPLTDDALMNFDVLSDGGVRDLFNFATVANHLTGAFLTRKRAGGLPLRSAAYYNGFHTLPGQDITRKDIFLANDLRWADIAAFPNVRYGDVDATPAQILQGDGQHVGTAAQLLYRLQTAFFYVGSRWPDADRLQTELTETDPATGTINELGLECERAGRCEKFFTGPRTGRTGPIAVSLPPGYALESSRIRDVRYPVLYVLHGYGQDPRELEGVAIFTNNFMNLAERSYATRLPKFILVYVDGRCRVRDGKPECIRGTFFQDSARPGGALLDAWFDEVVDYVDQNYRTMGPSEVEVTD
;
A
#
# COMPACT_ATOMS: atom_id res chain seq x y z
N MET A 1 -32.23 1.44 9.29
CA MET A 1 -32.06 2.74 8.63
C MET A 1 -31.07 2.52 7.50
N GLY A 2 -31.51 2.77 6.26
CA GLY A 2 -30.82 2.33 5.05
C GLY A 2 -29.53 3.10 4.76
N SER A 3 -28.51 2.35 4.35
CA SER A 3 -27.17 2.83 3.99
C SER A 3 -27.20 3.76 2.77
N PRO A 4 -26.46 4.89 2.77
CA PRO A 4 -26.40 5.81 1.63
C PRO A 4 -25.53 5.28 0.48
N LEU A 5 -24.81 4.16 0.67
CA LEU A 5 -23.92 3.60 -0.35
C LEU A 5 -24.66 3.09 -1.60
N SER A 6 -25.97 2.80 -1.55
CA SER A 6 -26.71 2.36 -2.74
C SER A 6 -27.38 3.51 -3.51
N SER A 7 -27.64 4.66 -2.88
CA SER A 7 -28.45 5.73 -3.48
C SER A 7 -27.66 6.69 -4.38
N THR A 8 -26.34 6.75 -4.25
CA THR A 8 -25.47 7.58 -5.10
C THR A 8 -25.19 6.94 -6.47
N PHE A 9 -25.32 5.61 -6.61
CA PHE A 9 -24.99 4.88 -7.85
C PHE A 9 -26.07 4.93 -8.95
N LEU A 10 -27.29 5.43 -8.67
CA LEU A 10 -28.44 5.31 -9.59
C LEU A 10 -28.92 6.63 -10.24
N ARG A 11 -28.11 7.69 -10.20
CA ARG A 11 -28.49 9.02 -10.75
C ARG A 11 -27.69 9.50 -11.97
N PHE A 12 -27.23 8.61 -12.85
CA PHE A 12 -26.77 9.04 -14.19
C PHE A 12 -27.10 8.01 -15.28
N ALA A 13 -28.37 7.93 -15.67
CA ALA A 13 -28.79 7.42 -16.98
C ALA A 13 -30.28 7.67 -17.21
N ARG A 14 -30.69 8.89 -17.57
CA ARG A 14 -32.01 9.14 -18.19
C ARG A 14 -32.08 10.49 -18.88
N ALA A 15 -31.77 10.49 -20.18
CA ALA A 15 -32.24 11.42 -21.22
C ALA A 15 -31.61 10.93 -22.53
N ALA A 16 -32.22 10.86 -23.70
CA ALA A 16 -33.59 11.05 -24.17
C ALA A 16 -33.64 10.32 -25.53
N ARG A 17 -34.74 9.62 -25.86
CA ARG A 17 -35.01 9.13 -27.22
C ARG A 17 -36.03 10.06 -27.87
N PRO A 18 -35.85 10.48 -29.13
CA PRO A 18 -36.99 10.82 -29.98
C PRO A 18 -37.26 9.67 -30.96
N ALA A 19 -38.53 9.31 -31.04
CA ALA A 19 -39.08 8.45 -32.08
C ALA A 19 -39.18 9.25 -33.39
N VAL A 20 -38.77 8.66 -34.51
CA VAL A 20 -39.08 9.15 -35.85
C VAL A 20 -39.68 8.02 -36.68
N VAL A 21 -40.78 8.39 -37.34
CA VAL A 21 -41.73 7.57 -38.08
C VAL A 21 -41.15 7.12 -39.43
N PHE A 22 -41.37 5.84 -39.77
CA PHE A 22 -41.12 5.27 -41.09
C PHE A 22 -42.05 5.88 -42.15
N CYS A 23 -41.48 6.37 -43.25
CA CYS A 23 -42.20 6.59 -44.50
C CYS A 23 -41.35 6.08 -45.66
N THR A 24 -41.88 5.08 -46.36
CA THR A 24 -41.33 4.43 -47.55
C THR A 24 -41.43 5.31 -48.79
N VAL A 25 -40.34 5.44 -49.57
CA VAL A 25 -40.38 5.68 -51.03
C VAL A 25 -39.27 4.87 -51.68
N ALA A 26 -39.63 4.13 -52.73
CA ALA A 26 -38.75 3.32 -53.57
C ALA A 26 -38.30 4.08 -54.84
N LEU A 27 -37.29 3.50 -55.53
CA LEU A 27 -36.69 3.81 -56.85
C LEU A 27 -35.43 4.70 -56.77
N GLY A 28 -34.29 4.39 -57.38
CA GLY A 28 -33.95 3.35 -58.36
C GLY A 28 -32.43 3.23 -58.55
N SER A 29 -32.07 2.17 -59.27
CA SER A 29 -30.75 1.60 -59.55
C SER A 29 -29.67 2.51 -60.14
N SER A 30 -28.42 2.29 -59.71
CA SER A 30 -27.25 2.27 -60.61
C SER A 30 -26.28 1.18 -60.14
N CYS A 31 -26.00 0.22 -61.03
CA CYS A 31 -25.06 -0.87 -60.81
C CYS A 31 -23.65 -0.40 -61.18
N SER A 32 -22.69 -0.51 -60.27
CA SER A 32 -21.27 -0.67 -60.62
C SER A 32 -20.82 -1.98 -60.00
N SER A 33 -20.61 -2.99 -60.84
CA SER A 33 -20.08 -4.29 -60.48
C SER A 33 -18.58 -4.27 -60.68
N ASP A 34 -17.84 -3.72 -59.72
CA ASP A 34 -16.46 -4.12 -59.52
C ASP A 34 -16.46 -5.37 -58.63
N PRO A 35 -15.75 -6.45 -59.00
CA PRO A 35 -15.63 -7.60 -58.12
C PRO A 35 -14.96 -7.13 -56.82
N PRO A 36 -15.48 -7.50 -55.63
CA PRO A 36 -14.80 -7.20 -54.38
C PRO A 36 -13.39 -7.78 -54.47
N ALA A 37 -12.39 -6.96 -54.13
CA ALA A 37 -11.02 -7.41 -54.00
C ALA A 37 -11.02 -8.69 -53.15
N ALA A 38 -10.29 -9.72 -53.60
CA ALA A 38 -10.19 -10.98 -52.88
C ALA A 38 -9.85 -10.71 -51.41
N GLU A 39 -10.76 -11.08 -50.50
CA GLU A 39 -10.58 -10.92 -49.06
C GLU A 39 -9.27 -11.61 -48.64
N ALA A 40 -8.39 -10.87 -47.97
CA ALA A 40 -7.22 -11.48 -47.34
C ALA A 40 -7.69 -12.60 -46.39
N PRO A 41 -7.02 -13.77 -46.36
CA PRO A 41 -7.47 -14.89 -45.55
C PRO A 41 -7.53 -14.49 -44.07
N LYS A 42 -8.73 -14.59 -43.48
CA LYS A 42 -8.98 -14.32 -42.06
C LYS A 42 -8.21 -15.36 -41.22
N PRO A 43 -7.48 -14.96 -40.16
CA PRO A 43 -6.98 -15.91 -39.17
C PRO A 43 -8.16 -16.73 -38.62
N PRO A 44 -8.05 -18.07 -38.48
CA PRO A 44 -9.14 -18.84 -37.92
C PRO A 44 -9.34 -18.45 -36.45
N LEU A 45 -10.54 -17.98 -36.13
CA LEU A 45 -10.95 -17.73 -34.74
C LEU A 45 -10.87 -19.03 -33.95
N LEU A 46 -10.35 -18.96 -32.73
CA LEU A 46 -10.50 -20.06 -31.79
C LEU A 46 -11.98 -20.19 -31.40
N PRO A 47 -12.47 -21.40 -31.08
CA PRO A 47 -13.81 -21.55 -30.55
C PRO A 47 -14.06 -20.60 -29.35
N GLY A 48 -15.12 -19.79 -29.44
CA GLY A 48 -15.54 -18.82 -28.43
C GLY A 48 -14.79 -17.47 -28.45
N GLU A 49 -13.75 -17.35 -29.27
CA GLU A 49 -13.07 -16.07 -29.50
C GLU A 49 -13.92 -15.18 -30.41
N HIS A 50 -13.99 -13.91 -30.03
CA HIS A 50 -14.73 -12.90 -30.76
C HIS A 50 -13.77 -11.87 -31.36
N CYS A 51 -13.89 -11.64 -32.66
CA CYS A 51 -13.27 -10.50 -33.33
C CYS A 51 -14.20 -10.03 -34.44
N ASP A 52 -14.81 -8.87 -34.27
CA ASP A 52 -15.72 -8.28 -35.23
C ASP A 52 -14.98 -7.25 -36.11
N PRO A 53 -14.73 -7.53 -37.40
CA PRO A 53 -14.06 -6.59 -38.29
C PRO A 53 -14.89 -5.33 -38.59
N ASP A 54 -16.19 -5.34 -38.31
CA ASP A 54 -17.11 -4.22 -38.53
C ASP A 54 -17.30 -3.36 -37.27
N ASN A 55 -17.02 -3.91 -36.09
CA ASN A 55 -16.90 -3.15 -34.86
C ASN A 55 -15.51 -2.52 -34.76
N ARG A 56 -15.39 -1.27 -35.21
CA ARG A 56 -14.10 -0.56 -35.36
C ARG A 56 -13.97 0.59 -34.35
N PRO A 57 -13.50 0.32 -33.12
CA PRO A 57 -12.97 1.37 -32.25
C PRO A 57 -11.91 2.21 -32.96
N GLU A 58 -11.68 3.42 -32.44
CA GLU A 58 -10.60 4.28 -32.92
C GLU A 58 -9.25 3.58 -32.75
N LEU A 59 -8.48 3.50 -33.84
CA LEU A 59 -7.16 2.91 -33.88
C LEU A 59 -6.16 3.80 -33.14
N ARG A 60 -5.33 3.22 -32.28
CA ARG A 60 -4.24 3.90 -31.57
C ARG A 60 -2.94 3.13 -31.78
N LEU A 61 -1.87 3.88 -32.04
CA LEU A 61 -0.50 3.41 -32.06
C LEU A 61 0.23 3.96 -30.83
N THR A 62 1.05 3.15 -30.16
CA THR A 62 1.83 3.62 -29.00
C THR A 62 3.21 2.95 -28.97
N PHE A 63 4.25 3.75 -28.70
CA PHE A 63 5.61 3.27 -28.51
C PHE A 63 5.95 3.09 -27.02
N ASP A 64 6.65 2.01 -26.69
CA ASP A 64 7.28 1.78 -25.40
C ASP A 64 8.79 1.44 -25.58
N PRO A 65 9.72 2.27 -25.08
CA PRO A 65 9.47 3.54 -24.39
C PRO A 65 8.96 4.63 -25.36
N PRO A 66 8.34 5.72 -24.85
CA PRO A 66 7.77 6.78 -25.70
C PRO A 66 8.83 7.70 -26.29
N THR A 67 10.06 7.65 -25.78
CA THR A 67 11.19 8.48 -26.15
C THR A 67 12.46 7.66 -26.00
N ILE A 68 13.43 7.89 -26.87
CA ILE A 68 14.74 7.24 -26.82
C ILE A 68 15.83 8.29 -26.67
N VAL A 69 16.68 8.09 -25.66
CA VAL A 69 17.97 8.79 -25.56
C VAL A 69 19.07 7.74 -25.55
N VAL A 70 19.98 7.82 -26.51
CA VAL A 70 20.95 6.75 -26.78
C VAL A 70 22.26 7.32 -27.29
N ALA A 71 23.36 6.60 -27.07
CA ALA A 71 24.66 7.00 -27.61
C ALA A 71 24.90 6.47 -29.03
N PRO A 72 25.76 7.12 -29.83
CA PRO A 72 26.22 6.58 -31.11
C PRO A 72 26.71 5.12 -30.98
N GLY A 73 26.23 4.24 -31.86
CA GLY A 73 26.54 2.81 -31.88
C GLY A 73 25.88 1.97 -30.78
N ARG A 74 25.12 2.58 -29.85
CA ARG A 74 24.37 1.86 -28.82
C ARG A 74 22.92 1.63 -29.26
N THR A 75 22.27 0.67 -28.62
CA THR A 75 20.93 0.21 -28.98
C THR A 75 19.93 0.36 -27.84
N ARG A 76 18.66 0.47 -28.21
CA ARG A 76 17.52 0.42 -27.30
C ARG A 76 16.39 -0.43 -27.90
N PRO A 77 15.81 -1.36 -27.14
CA PRO A 77 14.61 -2.09 -27.57
C PRO A 77 13.40 -1.15 -27.55
N VAL A 78 12.56 -1.28 -28.57
CA VAL A 78 11.31 -0.52 -28.72
C VAL A 78 10.19 -1.47 -29.11
N ARG A 79 9.04 -1.31 -28.47
CA ARG A 79 7.80 -1.99 -28.83
C ARG A 79 6.82 -0.98 -29.42
N LEU A 80 6.29 -1.25 -30.61
CA LEU A 80 5.08 -0.61 -31.12
C LEU A 80 3.87 -1.49 -30.76
N VAL A 81 2.85 -0.88 -30.16
CA VAL A 81 1.57 -1.53 -29.83
C VAL A 81 0.46 -0.93 -30.68
N VAL A 82 -0.42 -1.80 -31.19
CA VAL A 82 -1.65 -1.43 -31.88
C VAL A 82 -2.84 -1.74 -30.97
N GLU A 83 -3.77 -0.80 -30.86
CA GLU A 83 -5.07 -0.99 -30.21
C GLU A 83 -6.17 -0.50 -31.16
N PRO A 84 -7.30 -1.20 -31.34
CA PRO A 84 -7.65 -2.52 -30.79
C PRO A 84 -6.98 -3.69 -31.52
N ASP A 85 -7.37 -4.93 -31.19
CA ASP A 85 -6.97 -6.14 -31.94
C ASP A 85 -7.33 -6.02 -33.44
N GLN A 86 -6.44 -6.50 -34.31
CA GLN A 86 -6.62 -6.43 -35.76
C GLN A 86 -7.19 -7.74 -36.29
N CYS A 87 -8.52 -7.81 -36.51
CA CYS A 87 -9.17 -9.04 -37.01
C CYS A 87 -8.70 -9.47 -38.41
N LEU A 88 -8.22 -8.53 -39.20
CA LEU A 88 -7.64 -8.75 -40.53
C LEU A 88 -6.16 -8.37 -40.50
N PRO A 89 -5.31 -9.01 -41.33
CA PRO A 89 -3.93 -8.61 -41.47
C PRO A 89 -3.83 -7.12 -41.84
N SER A 90 -3.10 -6.38 -41.01
CA SER A 90 -2.87 -4.95 -41.13
C SER A 90 -1.36 -4.67 -41.13
N GLU A 91 -0.96 -3.53 -41.69
CA GLU A 91 0.45 -3.14 -41.77
C GLU A 91 0.63 -1.68 -41.34
N ALA A 92 1.60 -1.43 -40.48
CA ALA A 92 2.11 -0.09 -40.22
C ALA A 92 3.40 0.12 -41.01
N THR A 93 3.54 1.30 -41.61
CA THR A 93 4.76 1.74 -42.30
C THR A 93 5.51 2.74 -41.43
N PHE A 94 6.83 2.80 -41.57
CA PHE A 94 7.62 3.75 -40.78
C PHE A 94 8.45 4.67 -41.67
N THR A 95 8.74 5.84 -41.11
CA THR A 95 9.63 6.84 -41.70
C THR A 95 10.49 7.44 -40.61
N SER A 96 11.79 7.62 -40.86
CA SER A 96 12.64 8.47 -40.03
C SER A 96 12.71 9.88 -40.60
N SER A 97 12.66 10.90 -39.73
CA SER A 97 13.00 12.27 -40.14
C SER A 97 14.50 12.46 -40.42
N ASN A 98 15.36 11.54 -39.95
CA ASN A 98 16.79 11.52 -40.26
C ASN A 98 17.39 10.11 -40.08
N GLU A 99 17.51 9.36 -41.18
CA GLU A 99 18.08 8.00 -41.23
C GLU A 99 19.55 7.93 -40.75
N GLY A 100 20.29 9.04 -40.84
CA GLY A 100 21.68 9.10 -40.35
C GLY A 100 21.79 9.17 -38.83
N VAL A 101 20.72 9.60 -38.15
CA VAL A 101 20.64 9.70 -36.68
C VAL A 101 19.94 8.48 -36.09
N ALA A 102 18.78 8.10 -36.63
CA ALA A 102 18.06 6.91 -36.21
C ALA A 102 17.35 6.30 -37.41
N ALA A 103 17.69 5.05 -37.75
CA ALA A 103 17.03 4.34 -38.83
C ALA A 103 15.65 3.84 -38.39
N ALA A 104 14.67 3.91 -39.28
CA ALA A 104 13.35 3.32 -39.06
C ALA A 104 13.29 1.89 -39.64
N PRO A 105 12.54 0.96 -39.02
CA PRO A 105 12.17 -0.28 -39.70
C PRO A 105 11.33 0.03 -40.95
N THR A 106 11.16 -0.91 -41.89
CA THR A 106 10.37 -0.62 -43.10
C THR A 106 8.88 -0.69 -42.84
N ALA A 107 8.42 -1.81 -42.27
CA ALA A 107 7.01 -2.08 -41.99
C ALA A 107 6.87 -3.07 -40.84
N ALA A 108 5.73 -3.02 -40.17
CA ALA A 108 5.32 -3.92 -39.11
C ALA A 108 3.97 -4.52 -39.46
N LYS A 109 3.84 -5.84 -39.31
CA LYS A 109 2.60 -6.57 -39.59
C LYS A 109 1.89 -6.87 -38.29
N PHE A 110 0.58 -6.67 -38.30
CA PHE A 110 -0.31 -6.92 -37.19
C PHE A 110 -1.46 -7.80 -37.65
N ASP A 111 -1.87 -8.70 -36.79
CA ASP A 111 -3.08 -9.50 -36.99
C ASP A 111 -3.62 -9.91 -35.61
N LEU A 112 -4.65 -10.75 -35.62
CA LEU A 112 -5.31 -11.20 -34.42
C LEU A 112 -4.32 -11.95 -33.51
N ARG A 113 -4.19 -11.47 -32.26
CA ARG A 113 -3.24 -11.92 -31.22
C ARG A 113 -1.78 -11.52 -31.43
N HIS A 114 -1.44 -10.80 -32.50
CA HIS A 114 -0.10 -10.21 -32.72
C HIS A 114 -0.21 -8.69 -32.82
N ALA A 115 -0.59 -8.06 -31.72
CA ALA A 115 -0.81 -6.62 -31.62
C ALA A 115 0.45 -5.80 -31.30
N THR A 116 1.62 -6.43 -31.28
CA THR A 116 2.90 -5.80 -30.95
C THR A 116 3.96 -6.08 -32.00
N TYR A 117 4.85 -5.12 -32.19
CA TYR A 117 6.03 -5.26 -33.02
C TYR A 117 7.25 -4.74 -32.27
N ASP A 118 8.19 -5.65 -31.98
CA ASP A 118 9.43 -5.34 -31.31
C ASP A 118 10.56 -5.11 -32.32
N PHE A 119 11.27 -4.00 -32.15
CA PHE A 119 12.43 -3.65 -32.96
C PHE A 119 13.49 -2.94 -32.10
N VAL A 120 14.65 -2.68 -32.71
CA VAL A 120 15.78 -2.05 -32.01
C VAL A 120 16.12 -0.74 -32.71
N VAL A 121 16.17 0.34 -31.94
CA VAL A 121 16.73 1.61 -32.39
C VAL A 121 18.22 1.62 -32.10
N THR A 122 19.03 1.87 -33.12
CA THR A 122 20.49 2.05 -33.00
C THR A 122 20.82 3.53 -33.17
N GLY A 123 21.58 4.10 -32.24
CA GLY A 123 22.04 5.49 -32.36
C GLY A 123 23.06 5.64 -33.49
N GLY A 124 22.77 6.50 -34.46
CA GLY A 124 23.67 6.85 -35.56
C GLY A 124 24.55 8.05 -35.20
N ALA A 125 24.53 9.08 -36.05
CA ALA A 125 25.19 10.37 -35.79
C ALA A 125 24.49 11.13 -34.65
N ALA A 126 25.26 11.92 -33.90
CA ALA A 126 24.70 12.78 -32.86
C ALA A 126 23.69 13.78 -33.47
N GLY A 127 22.53 13.90 -32.84
CA GLY A 127 21.42 14.72 -33.32
C GLY A 127 20.07 14.20 -32.83
N LYS A 128 19.02 14.91 -33.22
CA LYS A 128 17.63 14.51 -32.95
C LYS A 128 16.99 13.96 -34.23
N ALA A 129 16.19 12.91 -34.09
CA ALA A 129 15.36 12.35 -35.12
C ALA A 129 14.00 11.95 -34.53
N SER A 130 13.08 11.58 -35.39
CA SER A 130 11.80 11.01 -35.02
C SER A 130 11.48 9.85 -35.94
N VAL A 131 11.15 8.71 -35.33
CA VAL A 131 10.64 7.54 -36.05
C VAL A 131 9.11 7.60 -35.97
N ARG A 132 8.46 7.79 -37.11
CA ARG A 132 7.00 7.86 -37.19
C ARG A 132 6.45 6.55 -37.74
N ALA A 133 5.50 5.95 -37.04
CA ALA A 133 4.70 4.83 -37.53
C ALA A 133 3.36 5.37 -38.04
N LYS A 134 2.90 4.85 -39.19
CA LYS A 134 1.61 5.18 -39.80
C LYS A 134 0.85 3.93 -40.15
N MET A 135 -0.44 3.90 -39.84
CA MET A 135 -1.31 2.78 -40.14
C MET A 135 -2.66 3.29 -40.64
N LYS A 136 -3.16 2.66 -41.70
CA LYS A 136 -4.50 2.95 -42.23
C LYS A 136 -5.55 2.13 -41.50
N ALA A 137 -6.71 2.73 -41.28
CA ALA A 137 -7.88 2.10 -40.70
C ALA A 137 -9.15 2.56 -41.42
N LEU A 138 -10.27 1.90 -41.15
CA LEU A 138 -11.60 2.35 -41.57
C LEU A 138 -12.40 2.73 -40.33
N ASP A 139 -13.13 3.84 -40.40
CA ASP A 139 -14.05 4.25 -39.34
C ASP A 139 -15.31 3.35 -39.32
N PRO A 140 -16.22 3.49 -38.34
CA PRO A 140 -17.47 2.71 -38.29
C PRO A 140 -18.39 2.86 -39.51
N ASN A 141 -18.17 3.87 -40.36
CA ASN A 141 -18.92 4.08 -41.60
C ASN A 141 -18.18 3.56 -42.85
N GLY A 142 -17.05 2.86 -42.65
CA GLY A 142 -16.21 2.33 -43.73
C GLY A 142 -15.35 3.39 -44.42
N LYS A 143 -15.16 4.58 -43.84
CA LYS A 143 -14.30 5.63 -44.39
C LYS A 143 -12.86 5.43 -43.94
N GLU A 144 -11.93 5.45 -44.90
CA GLU A 144 -10.49 5.40 -44.59
C GLU A 144 -10.02 6.62 -43.78
N TYR A 145 -9.24 6.34 -42.74
CA TYR A 145 -8.44 7.30 -42.00
C TYR A 145 -7.04 6.73 -41.74
N GLU A 146 -6.09 7.61 -41.44
CA GLU A 146 -4.71 7.24 -41.09
C GLU A 146 -4.45 7.70 -39.67
N VAL A 147 -3.83 6.83 -38.88
CA VAL A 147 -3.32 7.17 -37.55
C VAL A 147 -1.81 7.13 -37.57
N ASP A 148 -1.20 7.92 -36.70
CA ASP A 148 0.22 7.94 -36.54
C ASP A 148 0.66 7.98 -35.07
N ALA A 149 1.88 7.49 -34.84
CA ALA A 149 2.59 7.66 -33.60
C ALA A 149 4.02 8.12 -33.91
N GLU A 150 4.55 8.97 -33.05
CA GLU A 150 5.92 9.47 -33.16
C GLU A 150 6.76 8.99 -31.97
N LEU A 151 7.93 8.44 -32.28
CA LEU A 151 8.98 8.13 -31.32
C LEU A 151 10.11 9.16 -31.46
N PRO A 152 10.23 10.13 -30.56
CA PRO A 152 11.38 11.02 -30.50
C PRO A 152 12.66 10.24 -30.14
N VAL A 153 13.72 10.46 -30.92
CA VAL A 153 15.05 9.87 -30.71
C VAL A 153 16.08 10.97 -30.57
N ASP A 154 16.83 10.96 -29.47
CA ASP A 154 17.95 11.86 -29.20
C ASP A 154 19.24 11.03 -29.12
N VAL A 155 20.10 11.18 -30.13
CA VAL A 155 21.41 10.54 -30.17
C VAL A 155 22.46 11.53 -29.72
N ARG A 156 23.17 11.22 -28.64
CA ARG A 156 24.15 12.12 -28.03
C ARG A 156 25.28 11.37 -27.34
N ASP A 157 26.37 12.06 -27.05
CA ASP A 157 27.48 11.49 -26.29
C ASP A 157 26.99 10.92 -24.95
N ALA A 158 27.56 9.79 -24.52
CA ALA A 158 27.15 9.08 -23.32
C ALA A 158 27.76 9.64 -22.02
N ALA A 159 28.69 10.60 -22.11
CA ALA A 159 29.33 11.16 -20.92
C ALA A 159 28.28 11.75 -19.98
N ALA A 160 28.37 11.32 -18.71
CA ALA A 160 27.59 11.93 -17.65
C ALA A 160 27.98 13.40 -17.51
N PRO A 161 27.03 14.31 -17.22
CA PRO A 161 27.37 15.67 -16.85
C PRO A 161 28.30 15.65 -15.64
N THR A 162 29.34 16.49 -15.67
CA THR A 162 30.29 16.61 -14.57
C THR A 162 30.13 17.96 -13.90
N CYS A 163 30.39 18.03 -12.60
CA CYS A 163 30.59 19.31 -11.92
C CYS A 163 31.92 19.34 -11.17
N ALA A 164 32.59 20.49 -11.18
CA ALA A 164 33.75 20.76 -10.33
C ALA A 164 33.30 21.21 -8.94
N ALA A 165 34.03 20.81 -7.89
CA ALA A 165 33.75 21.20 -6.53
C ALA A 165 33.82 22.73 -6.34
N GLY A 166 32.76 23.32 -5.76
CA GLY A 166 32.64 24.76 -5.50
C GLY A 166 31.19 25.17 -5.18
N PRO A 167 30.96 26.38 -4.62
CA PRO A 167 29.62 26.84 -4.29
C PRO A 167 28.80 27.03 -5.58
N GLY A 168 27.71 26.28 -5.72
CA GLY A 168 26.85 26.31 -6.91
C GLY A 168 25.91 27.52 -6.84
N ALA A 169 24.92 27.49 -5.96
CA ALA A 169 23.97 28.58 -5.75
C ALA A 169 23.46 28.60 -4.31
N THR A 170 23.23 29.79 -3.76
CA THR A 170 22.60 30.00 -2.45
C THR A 170 21.37 30.88 -2.61
N GLY A 171 20.31 30.62 -1.87
CA GLY A 171 19.12 31.47 -1.88
C GLY A 171 18.12 31.11 -0.79
N GLN A 172 17.12 31.97 -0.62
CA GLN A 172 16.05 31.73 0.34
C GLN A 172 14.95 30.90 -0.31
N LEU A 173 14.61 29.74 0.25
CA LEU A 173 13.36 29.04 -0.05
C LEU A 173 12.24 29.60 0.84
N SER A 174 11.14 30.02 0.21
CA SER A 174 9.97 30.59 0.86
C SER A 174 8.77 30.61 -0.08
N ALA A 175 7.58 31.00 0.40
CA ALA A 175 6.41 31.18 -0.46
C ALA A 175 6.65 32.15 -1.65
N ALA A 176 7.47 33.19 -1.46
CA ALA A 176 7.81 34.16 -2.50
C ALA A 176 8.93 33.70 -3.44
N ALA A 177 9.74 32.73 -3.00
CA ALA A 177 10.82 32.11 -3.76
C ALA A 177 10.75 30.59 -3.54
N PRO A 178 9.75 29.91 -4.14
CA PRO A 178 9.45 28.50 -3.85
C PRO A 178 10.47 27.52 -4.45
N LYS A 179 11.47 28.04 -5.17
CA LYS A 179 12.43 27.30 -5.97
C LYS A 179 13.80 27.95 -5.85
N LEU A 180 14.82 27.12 -5.67
CA LEU A 180 16.23 27.47 -5.81
C LEU A 180 16.81 26.63 -6.96
N ALA A 181 17.43 27.31 -7.93
CA ALA A 181 18.13 26.66 -9.04
C ALA A 181 19.65 26.79 -8.84
N GLY A 182 20.40 25.78 -9.29
CA GLY A 182 21.86 25.82 -9.29
C GLY A 182 22.43 26.82 -10.31
N SER A 183 23.75 26.93 -10.35
CA SER A 183 24.46 27.78 -11.31
C SER A 183 25.57 27.00 -12.04
N GLY A 184 26.08 27.56 -13.13
CA GLY A 184 27.16 26.94 -13.90
C GLY A 184 26.81 25.54 -14.38
N ALA A 185 27.63 24.54 -14.06
CA ALA A 185 27.42 23.14 -14.40
C ALA A 185 26.18 22.51 -13.74
N LEU A 186 25.63 23.15 -12.69
CA LEU A 186 24.40 22.74 -12.01
C LEU A 186 23.20 23.63 -12.37
N ALA A 187 23.23 24.37 -13.47
CA ALA A 187 22.12 25.27 -13.84
C ALA A 187 20.74 24.57 -13.97
N SER A 188 20.72 23.26 -14.23
CA SER A 188 19.49 22.45 -14.27
C SER A 188 19.18 21.72 -12.95
N ALA A 189 20.07 21.79 -11.95
CA ALA A 189 19.79 21.28 -10.62
C ALA A 189 18.81 22.22 -9.90
N GLU A 190 17.90 21.65 -9.13
CA GLU A 190 16.79 22.39 -8.52
C GLU A 190 16.35 21.76 -7.20
N ILE A 191 15.98 22.60 -6.23
CA ILE A 191 15.14 22.22 -5.10
C ILE A 191 13.92 23.15 -5.04
N SER A 192 12.74 22.60 -4.80
CA SER A 192 11.50 23.37 -4.76
C SER A 192 10.44 22.74 -3.87
N ALA A 193 9.47 23.54 -3.47
CA ALA A 193 8.17 23.09 -2.97
C ALA A 193 7.08 23.99 -3.55
N VAL A 194 5.83 23.57 -3.50
CA VAL A 194 4.74 24.47 -3.93
C VAL A 194 4.65 25.67 -2.97
N PRO A 195 4.27 26.87 -3.43
CA PRO A 195 4.16 28.05 -2.56
C PRO A 195 3.27 27.83 -1.33
N ALA A 196 2.20 27.03 -1.48
CA ALA A 196 1.26 26.72 -0.40
C ALA A 196 1.94 26.02 0.78
N ALA A 197 2.93 25.14 0.53
CA ALA A 197 3.65 24.38 1.54
C ALA A 197 4.34 25.29 2.58
N PHE A 198 4.80 26.48 2.16
CA PHE A 198 5.44 27.47 3.05
C PHE A 198 4.46 28.31 3.88
N THR A 199 3.18 28.32 3.50
CA THR A 199 2.15 29.15 4.14
C THR A 199 1.21 28.36 5.05
N ARG A 200 1.42 27.05 5.14
CA ARG A 200 0.65 26.18 6.02
C ARG A 200 0.85 26.58 7.48
N THR A 201 -0.15 26.28 8.29
CA THR A 201 -0.15 26.53 9.73
C THR A 201 -0.14 25.25 10.55
N ASP A 202 -0.05 24.09 9.90
CA ASP A 202 -0.01 22.78 10.52
C ASP A 202 1.40 22.17 10.45
N ALA A 203 1.56 20.94 10.96
CA ALA A 203 2.85 20.26 11.06
C ALA A 203 3.46 19.89 9.69
N LEU A 204 2.71 20.01 8.58
CA LEU A 204 3.20 19.79 7.23
C LEU A 204 3.81 21.07 6.62
N VAL A 205 3.89 22.16 7.38
CA VAL A 205 4.57 23.39 6.93
C VAL A 205 6.02 23.11 6.57
N VAL A 206 6.42 23.55 5.39
CA VAL A 206 7.84 23.69 5.04
C VAL A 206 8.27 25.07 5.53
N PRO A 207 9.09 25.20 6.59
CA PRO A 207 9.49 26.52 7.05
C PRO A 207 10.32 27.22 5.97
N SER A 208 10.32 28.56 5.93
CA SER A 208 11.23 29.27 5.03
C SER A 208 12.67 29.10 5.51
N PHE A 209 13.60 28.67 4.65
CA PHE A 209 14.99 28.42 5.03
C PHE A 209 16.00 28.91 3.97
N PRO A 210 17.22 29.31 4.38
CA PRO A 210 18.34 29.51 3.47
C PRO A 210 18.82 28.15 2.95
N GLY A 211 18.80 27.97 1.63
CA GLY A 211 19.24 26.76 0.94
C GLY A 211 20.48 26.99 0.08
N GLU A 212 21.22 25.90 -0.17
CA GLU A 212 22.37 25.85 -1.05
C GLU A 212 22.29 24.62 -1.97
N ILE A 213 22.68 24.81 -3.22
CA ILE A 213 22.95 23.74 -4.19
C ILE A 213 24.43 23.79 -4.52
N ALA A 214 25.14 22.69 -4.28
CA ALA A 214 26.57 22.57 -4.52
C ALA A 214 26.94 21.24 -5.18
N CYS A 215 28.14 21.18 -5.73
CA CYS A 215 28.67 19.96 -6.34
C CYS A 215 29.26 19.06 -5.26
N GLY A 216 28.73 17.84 -5.17
CA GLY A 216 29.27 16.79 -4.31
C GLY A 216 30.46 16.09 -4.96
N GLY A 217 31.31 15.47 -4.14
CA GLY A 217 32.26 14.47 -4.64
C GLY A 217 31.53 13.25 -5.18
N ASP A 218 32.16 12.51 -6.10
CA ASP A 218 31.60 11.23 -6.57
C ASP A 218 31.38 10.28 -5.40
N ILE A 219 30.15 9.84 -5.20
CA ILE A 219 29.76 8.92 -4.13
C ILE A 219 29.50 7.50 -4.65
N ILE A 220 29.50 7.30 -5.97
CA ILE A 220 29.42 5.97 -6.59
C ILE A 220 30.62 5.09 -6.20
N GLY A 221 31.82 5.67 -6.14
CA GLY A 221 33.04 4.97 -5.72
C GLY A 221 32.98 4.36 -4.31
N GLU A 222 32.00 4.73 -3.47
CA GLU A 222 31.78 4.15 -2.14
C GLU A 222 31.04 2.79 -2.16
N LEU A 223 30.48 2.40 -3.31
CA LEU A 223 29.82 1.10 -3.59
C LEU A 223 30.49 0.39 -4.79
N PRO A 224 31.79 0.04 -4.70
CA PRO A 224 32.55 -0.48 -5.85
C PRO A 224 32.02 -1.83 -6.36
N ASP A 225 31.51 -2.68 -5.47
CA ASP A 225 31.00 -4.01 -5.83
C ASP A 225 29.65 -3.97 -6.56
N ALA A 226 28.94 -2.84 -6.50
CA ALA A 226 27.67 -2.63 -7.20
C ALA A 226 27.83 -2.35 -8.70
N LYS A 227 29.06 -2.11 -9.20
CA LYS A 227 29.36 -1.85 -10.63
C LYS A 227 28.39 -0.84 -11.26
N LEU A 228 28.32 0.32 -10.63
CA LEU A 228 27.40 1.39 -11.03
C LEU A 228 28.03 2.30 -12.08
N VAL A 229 27.24 2.65 -13.10
CA VAL A 229 27.53 3.70 -14.07
C VAL A 229 26.86 5.00 -13.61
N ALA A 230 27.65 6.06 -13.48
CA ALA A 230 27.14 7.39 -13.17
C ALA A 230 26.24 7.91 -14.30
N LEU A 231 25.06 8.41 -13.94
CA LEU A 231 24.18 9.12 -14.88
C LEU A 231 24.42 10.63 -14.83
N GLY A 232 24.97 11.14 -13.73
CA GLY A 232 25.24 12.55 -13.52
C GLY A 232 26.18 12.79 -12.33
N PRO A 233 26.44 14.07 -11.99
CA PRO A 233 27.29 14.41 -10.87
C PRO A 233 26.55 14.18 -9.55
N ALA A 234 27.29 14.03 -8.45
CA ALA A 234 26.71 14.16 -7.13
C ALA A 234 26.30 15.63 -6.88
N VAL A 235 25.07 15.85 -6.40
CA VAL A 235 24.53 17.18 -6.11
C VAL A 235 24.14 17.25 -4.64
N THR A 236 24.74 18.20 -3.93
CA THR A 236 24.42 18.48 -2.52
C THR A 236 23.35 19.56 -2.46
N PHE A 237 22.25 19.24 -1.79
CA PHE A 237 21.23 20.20 -1.37
C PHE A 237 21.36 20.37 0.14
N ALA A 238 21.80 21.55 0.56
CA ALA A 238 21.97 21.90 1.97
C ALA A 238 20.96 22.97 2.39
N GLY A 239 20.67 23.02 3.68
CA GLY A 239 19.79 24.00 4.27
C GLY A 239 20.18 24.26 5.72
N THR A 240 20.08 25.50 6.15
CA THR A 240 20.33 25.89 7.54
C THR A 240 19.03 26.20 8.26
N ALA A 241 19.11 26.34 9.59
CA ALA A 241 17.96 26.63 10.45
C ALA A 241 17.04 27.70 9.84
N PRO A 242 15.71 27.48 9.84
CA PRO A 242 14.99 26.43 10.56
C PRO A 242 14.96 25.04 9.88
N ALA A 243 15.53 24.87 8.68
CA ALA A 243 15.72 23.53 8.10
C ALA A 243 16.87 22.77 8.80
N SER A 244 16.87 21.45 8.66
CA SER A 244 17.94 20.58 9.16
C SER A 244 18.35 19.57 8.10
N MET A 245 19.65 19.23 8.07
CA MET A 245 20.16 18.10 7.31
C MET A 245 20.19 16.79 8.13
N THR A 246 19.85 16.86 9.41
CA THR A 246 19.80 15.72 10.33
C THR A 246 18.37 15.26 10.63
N LYS A 247 17.35 15.94 10.09
CA LYS A 247 15.94 15.61 10.29
C LYS A 247 15.20 15.62 8.96
N SER A 248 14.21 14.75 8.83
CA SER A 248 13.34 14.72 7.66
C SER A 248 12.28 15.83 7.75
N PHE A 249 11.82 16.33 6.61
CA PHE A 249 10.61 17.14 6.54
C PHE A 249 9.37 16.22 6.55
N ARG A 250 8.30 16.64 7.24
CA ARG A 250 7.00 15.96 7.12
C ARG A 250 6.34 16.14 5.75
N HIS A 251 6.73 17.20 5.05
CA HIS A 251 6.35 17.49 3.67
C HIS A 251 7.57 17.33 2.77
N GLU A 252 7.50 16.42 1.80
CA GLU A 252 8.61 16.20 0.88
C GLU A 252 8.91 17.43 0.01
N LEU A 253 10.17 17.61 -0.35
CA LEU A 253 10.61 18.63 -1.31
C LEU A 253 10.85 17.98 -2.67
N ASP A 254 10.66 18.74 -3.73
CA ASP A 254 10.96 18.33 -5.10
C ASP A 254 12.41 18.69 -5.46
N PHE A 255 13.11 17.73 -6.05
CA PHE A 255 14.49 17.86 -6.50
C PHE A 255 14.60 17.62 -7.99
N ALA A 256 15.56 18.27 -8.63
CA ALA A 256 16.06 17.91 -9.94
C ALA A 256 17.58 17.80 -9.90
N VAL A 257 18.13 16.70 -10.42
CA VAL A 257 19.58 16.51 -10.58
C VAL A 257 19.94 16.29 -12.05
N PRO A 258 20.99 16.93 -12.59
CA PRO A 258 21.39 16.74 -13.99
C PRO A 258 21.76 15.27 -14.26
N VAL A 259 21.27 14.70 -15.35
CA VAL A 259 21.59 13.34 -15.78
C VAL A 259 21.75 13.26 -17.30
N ASN A 260 22.38 12.20 -17.79
CA ASN A 260 22.40 11.85 -19.20
C ASN A 260 21.86 10.42 -19.41
N PRO A 261 20.60 10.27 -19.87
CA PRO A 261 20.00 8.97 -20.12
C PRO A 261 20.65 8.19 -21.28
N ALA A 262 21.48 8.82 -22.12
CA ALA A 262 22.29 8.08 -23.11
C ALA A 262 23.29 7.11 -22.45
N ALA A 263 23.66 7.35 -21.19
CA ALA A 263 24.54 6.49 -20.40
C ALA A 263 23.88 5.18 -19.94
N PHE A 264 22.54 5.05 -20.05
CA PHE A 264 21.85 3.81 -19.65
C PHE A 264 22.40 2.59 -20.42
N PRO A 265 22.57 1.43 -19.77
CA PRO A 265 22.77 0.16 -20.45
C PRO A 265 21.65 -0.12 -21.47
N ALA A 266 21.94 -0.94 -22.49
CA ALA A 266 21.05 -1.18 -23.63
C ALA A 266 19.61 -1.59 -23.23
N ALA A 267 19.49 -2.45 -22.23
CA ALA A 267 18.23 -3.00 -21.75
C ALA A 267 17.69 -2.31 -20.48
N ALA A 268 18.38 -1.27 -19.98
CA ALA A 268 17.98 -0.62 -18.75
C ALA A 268 16.70 0.21 -18.93
N ARG A 269 15.87 0.23 -17.89
CA ARG A 269 14.58 0.91 -17.78
C ARG A 269 14.58 1.78 -16.53
N LEU A 270 13.56 2.63 -16.36
CA LEU A 270 13.48 3.55 -15.22
C LEU A 270 13.50 2.81 -13.88
N ARG A 271 12.91 1.61 -13.80
CA ARG A 271 12.91 0.76 -12.60
C ARG A 271 14.30 0.31 -12.11
N HIS A 272 15.33 0.41 -12.94
CA HIS A 272 16.72 0.06 -12.58
C HIS A 272 17.53 1.27 -12.09
N LEU A 273 16.92 2.46 -12.06
CA LEU A 273 17.54 3.64 -11.52
C LEU A 273 17.93 3.39 -10.05
N VAL A 274 19.17 3.71 -9.72
CA VAL A 274 19.69 3.73 -8.36
C VAL A 274 19.98 5.18 -8.00
N VAL A 275 19.50 5.65 -6.86
CA VAL A 275 19.89 6.94 -6.31
C VAL A 275 20.66 6.71 -5.03
N LEU A 276 21.93 7.13 -5.03
CA LEU A 276 22.76 7.11 -3.84
C LEU A 276 22.52 8.38 -3.04
N TYR A 277 22.46 8.23 -1.73
CA TYR A 277 22.34 9.33 -0.78
C TYR A 277 23.50 9.33 0.21
N LYS A 278 23.97 10.53 0.55
CA LYS A 278 24.96 10.79 1.60
C LYS A 278 24.59 12.06 2.37
N GLY A 279 24.68 12.02 3.69
CA GLY A 279 24.33 13.13 4.57
C GLY A 279 24.93 12.97 5.96
N PRO A 280 24.65 13.88 6.91
CA PRO A 280 25.19 13.78 8.27
C PRO A 280 24.85 12.46 8.98
N ARG A 281 23.65 11.91 8.77
CA ARG A 281 23.24 10.59 9.29
C ARG A 281 23.80 9.41 8.48
N ILE A 282 24.17 9.63 7.21
CA ILE A 282 24.62 8.58 6.29
C ILE A 282 25.99 8.95 5.75
N LYS A 283 27.05 8.54 6.48
CA LYS A 283 28.44 8.89 6.17
C LYS A 283 28.97 8.17 4.94
N LYS A 284 28.59 6.92 4.78
CA LYS A 284 28.89 6.12 3.59
C LYS A 284 27.67 6.09 2.70
N ALA A 285 27.84 6.41 1.43
CA ALA A 285 26.71 6.48 0.51
C ALA A 285 25.95 5.14 0.44
N LYS A 286 24.62 5.22 0.50
CA LYS A 286 23.71 4.07 0.41
C LYS A 286 22.65 4.31 -0.68
N PRO A 287 22.18 3.25 -1.37
CA PRO A 287 21.02 3.37 -2.25
C PRO A 287 19.76 3.61 -1.41
N ILE A 288 18.94 4.58 -1.80
CA ILE A 288 17.66 4.88 -1.13
C ILE A 288 16.52 4.89 -2.16
N PRO A 289 15.28 4.54 -1.75
CA PRO A 289 14.11 4.79 -2.58
C PRO A 289 13.85 6.30 -2.62
N ILE A 290 13.34 6.78 -3.75
CA ILE A 290 12.92 8.17 -3.95
C ILE A 290 11.47 8.21 -4.44
N ALA A 291 10.83 9.37 -4.29
CA ALA A 291 9.45 9.55 -4.69
C ALA A 291 9.30 10.07 -6.12
N SER A 292 8.33 9.53 -6.85
CA SER A 292 7.91 10.00 -8.17
C SER A 292 9.07 10.21 -9.17
N PRO A 293 10.01 9.24 -9.30
CA PRO A 293 11.19 9.39 -10.16
C PRO A 293 10.79 9.54 -11.63
N ARG A 294 11.38 10.51 -12.33
CA ARG A 294 11.20 10.69 -13.78
C ARG A 294 12.38 11.40 -14.42
N ILE A 295 12.65 11.09 -15.68
CA ILE A 295 13.68 11.76 -16.47
C ILE A 295 13.01 12.70 -17.48
N GLU A 296 13.38 13.97 -17.44
CA GLU A 296 12.80 15.02 -18.28
C GLU A 296 13.90 15.83 -18.99
N ALA A 297 13.57 16.38 -20.15
CA ALA A 297 14.45 17.33 -20.83
C ALA A 297 14.54 18.65 -20.04
N ALA A 298 15.75 19.19 -19.90
CA ALA A 298 16.00 20.47 -19.25
C ALA A 298 17.08 21.25 -20.02
N GLY A 299 16.67 22.29 -20.75
CA GLY A 299 17.56 22.99 -21.66
C GLY A 299 18.04 22.07 -22.80
N ASP A 300 19.36 21.93 -22.94
CA ASP A 300 20.01 21.00 -23.87
C ASP A 300 20.27 19.61 -23.27
N GLY A 301 20.15 19.46 -21.95
CA GLY A 301 20.37 18.23 -21.19
C GLY A 301 19.09 17.57 -20.68
N TYR A 302 19.28 16.70 -19.68
CA TYR A 302 18.19 16.02 -18.97
C TYR A 302 18.39 16.15 -17.45
N VAL A 303 17.30 16.01 -16.71
CA VAL A 303 17.31 15.92 -15.26
C VAL A 303 16.51 14.71 -14.80
N LEU A 304 16.98 14.08 -13.72
CA LEU A 304 16.14 13.22 -12.90
C LEU A 304 15.38 14.12 -11.92
N ARG A 305 14.06 14.11 -11.98
CA ARG A 305 13.19 14.73 -10.98
C ARG A 305 12.63 13.69 -10.04
N PHE A 306 12.55 14.04 -8.77
CA PHE A 306 12.03 13.19 -7.71
C PHE A 306 11.67 14.04 -6.48
N SER A 307 10.97 13.46 -5.52
CA SER A 307 10.73 14.10 -4.21
C SER A 307 11.39 13.30 -3.08
N SER A 308 11.76 13.99 -2.02
CA SER A 308 12.38 13.40 -0.82
C SER A 308 12.13 14.29 0.40
N PRO A 309 11.97 13.74 1.62
CA PRO A 309 11.91 14.52 2.84
C PRO A 309 13.31 14.91 3.35
N TRP A 310 14.38 14.46 2.71
CA TRP A 310 15.75 14.64 3.19
C TRP A 310 16.54 15.67 2.37
N LEU A 311 17.25 16.57 3.06
CA LEU A 311 18.37 17.30 2.48
C LEU A 311 19.63 16.43 2.50
N GLY A 312 20.55 16.64 1.58
CA GLY A 312 21.77 15.82 1.47
C GLY A 312 22.35 15.80 0.07
N THR A 313 23.28 14.89 -0.16
CA THR A 313 23.94 14.68 -1.45
C THR A 313 23.32 13.50 -2.17
N TYR A 314 22.88 13.73 -3.41
CA TYR A 314 22.24 12.72 -4.26
C TYR A 314 23.08 12.47 -5.51
N GLN A 315 23.22 11.21 -5.91
CA GLN A 315 23.83 10.86 -7.20
C GLN A 315 23.05 9.73 -7.87
N ALA A 316 22.59 9.99 -9.10
CA ALA A 316 21.88 9.01 -9.91
C ALA A 316 22.85 8.08 -10.64
N ALA A 317 22.57 6.78 -10.61
CA ALA A 317 23.36 5.74 -11.22
C ALA A 317 22.47 4.59 -11.74
N VAL A 318 23.10 3.66 -12.45
CA VAL A 318 22.48 2.41 -12.92
C VAL A 318 23.52 1.30 -12.92
N GLU A 319 23.15 0.08 -12.55
CA GLU A 319 24.06 -1.07 -12.64
C GLU A 319 24.45 -1.34 -14.10
N GLU A 320 25.72 -1.62 -14.39
CA GLU A 320 26.21 -1.93 -15.74
C GLU A 320 25.40 -3.02 -16.46
N SER A 321 24.93 -4.03 -15.69
CA SER A 321 24.13 -5.17 -16.16
C SER A 321 22.61 -4.96 -16.06
N ALA A 322 22.13 -3.76 -15.73
CA ALA A 322 20.71 -3.49 -15.55
C ALA A 322 19.86 -3.91 -16.77
N GLY A 323 18.79 -4.66 -16.52
CA GLY A 323 17.90 -5.19 -17.56
C GLY A 323 18.49 -6.33 -18.40
N THR A 324 19.64 -6.89 -18.03
CA THR A 324 20.24 -8.05 -18.72
C THR A 324 20.10 -9.35 -17.94
N HIS A 325 19.69 -9.28 -16.68
CA HIS A 325 19.50 -10.44 -15.81
C HIS A 325 18.21 -11.14 -16.18
N VAL A 326 18.34 -12.30 -16.80
CA VAL A 326 17.23 -13.16 -17.17
C VAL A 326 17.16 -14.31 -16.18
N ARG A 327 15.99 -14.52 -15.60
CA ARG A 327 15.74 -15.65 -14.69
C ARG A 327 14.40 -16.31 -14.99
N ARG A 328 14.27 -17.54 -14.50
CA ARG A 328 12.96 -18.20 -14.43
C ARG A 328 12.27 -17.79 -13.15
N ARG A 329 11.08 -17.22 -13.29
CA ARG A 329 10.17 -16.96 -12.19
C ARG A 329 9.15 -18.08 -12.13
N LYS A 330 8.95 -18.63 -10.93
CA LYS A 330 7.87 -19.57 -10.68
C LYS A 330 6.60 -18.76 -10.43
N LEU A 331 5.57 -19.02 -11.23
CA LEU A 331 4.25 -18.45 -11.03
C LEU A 331 3.37 -19.44 -10.30
N THR A 332 2.59 -18.95 -9.34
CA THR A 332 1.51 -19.70 -8.68
C THR A 332 0.15 -19.41 -9.30
N HIS A 333 0.05 -18.32 -10.08
CA HIS A 333 -1.18 -17.74 -10.63
C HIS A 333 -2.19 -17.34 -9.57
N ARG A 334 -1.71 -16.95 -8.40
CA ARG A 334 -2.55 -16.43 -7.33
C ARG A 334 -2.03 -15.08 -6.86
N ALA A 335 -2.94 -14.20 -6.47
CA ALA A 335 -2.61 -12.94 -5.83
C ALA A 335 -3.59 -12.68 -4.68
N VAL A 336 -3.15 -11.91 -3.69
CA VAL A 336 -4.00 -11.46 -2.58
C VAL A 336 -3.91 -9.95 -2.46
N ILE A 337 -5.05 -9.26 -2.44
CA ILE A 337 -5.14 -7.83 -2.17
C ILE A 337 -6.17 -7.58 -1.07
N GLY A 338 -6.09 -6.44 -0.41
CA GLY A 338 -7.14 -6.04 0.53
C GLY A 338 -7.10 -4.59 0.92
N PHE A 339 -8.21 -4.11 1.48
CA PHE A 339 -8.41 -2.71 1.85
C PHE A 339 -8.59 -2.54 3.35
N SER A 340 -7.94 -1.54 3.98
CA SER A 340 -8.10 -1.25 5.41
C SER A 340 -7.76 -2.49 6.26
N MET A 341 -8.69 -3.03 7.06
CA MET A 341 -8.54 -4.33 7.75
C MET A 341 -8.03 -5.44 6.80
N GLY A 342 -8.60 -5.53 5.60
CA GLY A 342 -8.19 -6.51 4.60
C GLY A 342 -6.80 -6.27 4.04
N GLY A 343 -6.29 -5.03 4.05
CA GLY A 343 -4.93 -4.75 3.59
C GLY A 343 -3.87 -5.16 4.61
N GLY A 344 -4.15 -5.00 5.91
CA GLY A 344 -3.35 -5.63 6.97
C GLY A 344 -3.40 -7.17 6.89
N GLY A 345 -4.59 -7.71 6.60
CA GLY A 345 -4.77 -9.13 6.31
C GLY A 345 -3.95 -9.61 5.10
N ALA A 346 -3.93 -8.84 4.00
CA ALA A 346 -3.18 -9.17 2.80
C ALA A 346 -1.67 -9.15 3.05
N ALA A 347 -1.17 -8.17 3.82
CA ALA A 347 0.25 -8.14 4.22
C ALA A 347 0.60 -9.35 5.10
N THR A 348 -0.13 -9.57 6.19
CA THR A 348 0.14 -10.62 7.18
C THR A 348 0.01 -12.02 6.55
N PHE A 349 -1.13 -12.30 5.93
CA PHE A 349 -1.40 -13.58 5.28
C PHE A 349 -0.47 -13.78 4.08
N GLY A 350 -0.36 -12.78 3.20
CA GLY A 350 0.44 -12.86 2.00
C GLY A 350 1.92 -13.17 2.28
N VAL A 351 2.55 -12.48 3.24
CA VAL A 351 3.97 -12.71 3.57
C VAL A 351 4.18 -14.05 4.27
N ARG A 352 3.26 -14.48 5.15
CA ARG A 352 3.35 -15.78 5.83
C ARG A 352 3.14 -16.97 4.88
N HIS A 353 2.39 -16.75 3.80
CA HIS A 353 2.08 -17.70 2.73
C HIS A 353 2.68 -17.25 1.39
N HIS A 354 3.87 -16.62 1.41
CA HIS A 354 4.49 -16.01 0.22
C HIS A 354 4.66 -17.00 -0.94
N ASP A 355 4.82 -18.28 -0.63
CA ASP A 355 4.96 -19.37 -1.61
C ASP A 355 3.65 -19.77 -2.31
N LYS A 356 2.53 -19.13 -1.95
CA LYS A 356 1.24 -19.27 -2.62
C LYS A 356 0.93 -18.13 -3.58
N PHE A 357 1.64 -17.00 -3.55
CA PHE A 357 1.23 -15.78 -4.25
C PHE A 357 2.32 -15.20 -5.15
N ASP A 358 1.93 -14.74 -6.34
CA ASP A 358 2.78 -13.95 -7.23
C ASP A 358 2.74 -12.46 -6.86
N VAL A 359 1.64 -11.99 -6.26
CA VAL A 359 1.45 -10.60 -5.84
C VAL A 359 0.74 -10.52 -4.50
N ILE A 360 1.25 -9.66 -3.62
CA ILE A 360 0.67 -9.30 -2.33
C ILE A 360 0.36 -7.79 -2.35
N GLY A 361 -0.90 -7.41 -2.20
CA GLY A 361 -1.34 -6.01 -2.31
C GLY A 361 -2.01 -5.48 -1.05
N PRO A 362 -1.24 -5.01 -0.05
CA PRO A 362 -1.80 -4.31 1.10
C PRO A 362 -2.19 -2.88 0.71
N LEU A 363 -3.47 -2.66 0.42
CA LEU A 363 -4.00 -1.37 -0.01
C LEU A 363 -4.56 -0.61 1.21
N GLY A 364 -3.70 0.12 1.90
CA GLY A 364 -3.94 0.62 3.25
C GLY A 364 -4.02 -0.53 4.26
N GLY A 365 -4.16 -0.21 5.54
CA GLY A 365 -4.22 -1.19 6.62
C GLY A 365 -2.94 -1.29 7.45
N PRO A 366 -2.99 -2.01 8.58
CA PRO A 366 -1.83 -2.23 9.45
C PRO A 366 -0.89 -3.26 8.82
N SER A 367 -0.11 -2.81 7.83
CA SER A 367 0.81 -3.65 7.06
C SER A 367 2.22 -3.74 7.68
N ASP A 368 2.49 -2.94 8.70
CA ASP A 368 3.67 -2.96 9.57
C ASP A 368 3.19 -2.80 11.02
N TRP A 369 3.25 -3.87 11.81
CA TRP A 369 2.80 -3.84 13.22
C TRP A 369 3.85 -3.23 14.15
N THR A 370 5.13 -3.28 13.78
CA THR A 370 6.22 -2.66 14.55
C THR A 370 5.95 -1.17 14.76
N TRP A 371 5.81 -0.43 13.66
CA TRP A 371 5.57 1.01 13.73
C TRP A 371 4.17 1.31 14.29
N MET A 372 3.15 0.53 13.91
CA MET A 372 1.78 0.77 14.36
C MET A 372 1.63 0.63 15.88
N LEU A 373 2.20 -0.41 16.49
CA LEU A 373 2.07 -0.64 17.92
C LEU A 373 2.87 0.39 18.72
N TRP A 374 4.07 0.73 18.27
CA TRP A 374 4.83 1.84 18.84
C TRP A 374 4.07 3.17 18.77
N TYR A 375 3.46 3.46 17.61
CA TYR A 375 2.68 4.68 17.42
C TYR A 375 1.44 4.70 18.32
N VAL A 376 0.74 3.57 18.45
CA VAL A 376 -0.41 3.43 19.33
C VAL A 376 0.00 3.62 20.79
N GLU A 377 1.09 3.00 21.20
CA GLU A 377 1.66 3.17 22.54
C GLU A 377 1.99 4.63 22.81
N ASN A 378 2.86 5.26 22.01
CA ASN A 378 3.46 6.55 22.29
C ASN A 378 2.54 7.76 22.04
N TYR A 379 1.65 7.66 21.05
CA TYR A 379 0.77 8.74 20.65
C TYR A 379 -0.67 8.43 21.04
N VAL A 380 -1.29 7.37 20.50
CA VAL A 380 -2.72 7.11 20.71
C VAL A 380 -3.09 6.90 22.18
N MET A 381 -2.21 6.27 22.97
CA MET A 381 -2.38 6.08 24.42
C MET A 381 -1.51 7.02 25.27
N GLY A 382 -0.75 7.90 24.63
CA GLY A 382 0.12 8.88 25.28
C GLY A 382 -0.52 10.23 25.52
N GLY A 383 0.32 11.25 25.71
CA GLY A 383 -0.08 12.64 25.97
C GLY A 383 -0.07 13.06 27.45
N PHE A 384 0.39 12.19 28.34
CA PHE A 384 0.41 12.43 29.79
C PHE A 384 1.83 12.64 30.33
N CYS A 385 1.96 13.48 31.36
CA CYS A 385 3.24 13.69 32.02
C CYS A 385 3.55 12.55 33.00
N PRO A 386 4.77 11.99 32.98
CA PRO A 386 5.14 10.97 33.94
C PRO A 386 5.22 11.55 35.37
N ALA A 387 4.99 10.71 36.38
CA ALA A 387 4.96 11.08 37.79
C ALA A 387 6.28 11.70 38.28
N ASN A 388 7.41 11.29 37.68
CA ASN A 388 8.73 11.87 37.99
C ASN A 388 8.96 13.26 37.34
N LYS A 389 8.11 13.68 36.40
CA LYS A 389 8.18 14.97 35.70
C LYS A 389 6.76 15.51 35.42
N PRO A 390 6.01 15.90 36.46
CA PRO A 390 4.61 16.32 36.31
C PRO A 390 4.44 17.61 35.47
N ASP A 391 5.48 18.45 35.42
CA ASP A 391 5.52 19.68 34.63
C ASP A 391 6.14 19.47 33.23
N CYS A 392 5.99 18.27 32.66
CA CYS A 392 6.48 17.97 31.31
C CYS A 392 5.84 18.90 30.26
N GLN A 393 6.54 19.11 29.14
CA GLN A 393 5.98 19.86 28.03
C GLN A 393 4.81 19.06 27.43
N LYS A 394 3.61 19.63 27.50
CA LYS A 394 2.45 19.14 26.75
C LYS A 394 2.43 19.77 25.37
N TYR A 395 2.07 18.98 24.37
CA TYR A 395 1.92 19.45 23.00
C TYR A 395 0.44 19.64 22.68
N ALA A 396 0.13 20.58 21.80
CA ALA A 396 -1.18 20.62 21.18
C ALA A 396 -1.34 19.41 20.25
N PRO A 397 -2.58 18.96 19.97
CA PRO A 397 -2.81 17.89 19.00
C PRO A 397 -2.12 18.18 17.67
N GLY A 398 -1.36 17.21 17.14
CA GLY A 398 -0.60 17.37 15.89
C GLY A 398 0.77 18.01 16.02
N ALA A 399 1.11 18.57 17.18
CA ALA A 399 2.37 19.26 17.42
C ALA A 399 3.42 18.39 18.13
N TYR A 400 3.12 17.12 18.43
CA TYR A 400 4.10 16.22 19.01
C TYR A 400 5.25 15.99 18.02
N PRO A 401 6.50 15.92 18.49
CA PRO A 401 7.65 15.62 17.65
C PRO A 401 7.49 14.24 16.99
N LEU A 402 7.72 14.19 15.68
CA LEU A 402 7.71 13.00 14.83
C LEU A 402 8.24 13.46 13.47
N ASP A 403 9.50 13.22 13.16
CA ASP A 403 10.14 13.78 11.98
C ASP A 403 9.98 12.81 10.79
N GLU A 404 8.73 12.51 10.40
CA GLU A 404 8.38 11.56 9.33
C GLU A 404 7.41 12.14 8.31
N ALA A 405 7.63 11.82 7.03
CA ALA A 405 6.78 12.25 5.92
C ALA A 405 5.33 11.79 6.10
N PHE A 406 4.40 12.75 6.01
CA PHE A 406 2.93 12.57 6.06
C PHE A 406 2.34 12.10 7.39
N ALA A 407 3.17 11.71 8.37
CA ALA A 407 2.68 11.26 9.66
C ALA A 407 2.06 12.43 10.45
N HIS A 408 0.83 12.26 10.90
CA HIS A 408 0.22 13.14 11.90
C HIS A 408 0.25 12.47 13.27
N THR A 409 0.38 13.29 14.31
CA THR A 409 0.43 12.84 15.70
C THR A 409 -0.90 13.10 16.39
N MET A 410 -1.28 12.23 17.30
CA MET A 410 -2.43 12.40 18.19
C MET A 410 -2.04 12.12 19.64
N ASP A 411 -2.95 12.36 20.56
CA ASP A 411 -2.84 11.89 21.95
C ASP A 411 -4.14 11.24 22.40
N TYR A 412 -4.15 10.60 23.57
CA TYR A 412 -5.34 9.88 24.04
C TYR A 412 -6.59 10.76 24.11
N ASP A 413 -6.45 12.01 24.53
CA ASP A 413 -7.56 12.95 24.64
C ASP A 413 -7.96 13.54 23.29
N HIS A 414 -7.12 13.45 22.25
CA HIS A 414 -7.35 14.07 20.94
C HIS A 414 -6.99 13.13 19.78
N TRP A 415 -7.85 12.14 19.51
CA TRP A 415 -7.65 11.25 18.36
C TRP A 415 -7.98 11.95 17.04
N TRP A 416 -7.12 11.70 16.06
CA TRP A 416 -7.27 12.22 14.71
C TRP A 416 -8.46 11.55 14.02
N TYR A 417 -9.42 12.35 13.58
CA TYR A 417 -10.41 11.97 12.59
C TYR A 417 -10.79 13.22 11.79
N GLU A 418 -10.24 13.31 10.58
CA GLU A 418 -10.48 14.43 9.70
C GLU A 418 -11.77 14.25 8.91
N LYS A 419 -12.66 15.26 8.97
CA LYS A 419 -13.96 15.19 8.31
C LYS A 419 -13.79 15.16 6.79
N GLY A 420 -14.45 14.20 6.14
CA GLY A 420 -14.62 14.18 4.68
C GLY A 420 -15.31 12.92 4.18
N ASP A 421 -15.67 12.94 2.91
CA ASP A 421 -16.40 11.86 2.23
C ASP A 421 -15.50 10.64 1.91
N GLY A 422 -14.18 10.79 2.05
CA GLY A 422 -13.19 9.77 1.70
C GLY A 422 -12.77 8.85 2.84
N ASN A 423 -13.40 8.94 4.02
CA ASN A 423 -13.09 8.04 5.12
C ASN A 423 -13.71 6.63 4.92
N GLY A 424 -14.76 6.48 4.11
CA GLY A 424 -15.45 5.18 3.92
C GLY A 424 -16.26 4.69 5.14
N GLY A 425 -16.13 5.35 6.28
CA GLY A 425 -16.86 5.12 7.53
C GLY A 425 -16.95 6.42 8.33
N ARG A 426 -17.56 6.38 9.51
CA ARG A 426 -17.64 7.55 10.40
C ARG A 426 -16.61 7.53 11.53
N PHE A 427 -16.05 6.37 11.85
CA PHE A 427 -15.02 6.13 12.88
C PHE A 427 -15.13 7.04 14.12
N PRO A 428 -16.31 7.14 14.76
CA PRO A 428 -16.42 7.80 16.05
C PRO A 428 -15.52 7.12 17.10
N ARG A 429 -15.29 7.82 18.21
CA ARG A 429 -14.38 7.37 19.27
C ARG A 429 -14.74 5.98 19.81
N ASP A 430 -16.01 5.61 19.90
CA ASP A 430 -16.43 4.27 20.32
C ASP A 430 -16.06 3.18 19.29
N GLU A 431 -16.09 3.50 17.99
CA GLU A 431 -15.62 2.62 16.90
C GLU A 431 -14.09 2.48 16.91
N TYR A 432 -13.34 3.53 17.26
CA TYR A 432 -11.90 3.45 17.51
C TYR A 432 -11.56 2.46 18.64
N VAL A 433 -12.20 2.62 19.80
CA VAL A 433 -12.01 1.70 20.93
C VAL A 433 -12.37 0.28 20.52
N GLN A 434 -13.47 0.11 19.79
CA GLN A 434 -13.90 -1.18 19.27
C GLN A 434 -12.85 -1.86 18.39
N ILE A 435 -12.14 -1.10 17.54
CA ILE A 435 -11.06 -1.63 16.69
C ILE A 435 -9.89 -2.15 17.54
N PHE A 436 -9.46 -1.39 18.55
CA PHE A 436 -8.40 -1.84 19.47
C PHE A 436 -8.80 -3.07 20.29
N GLU A 437 -10.08 -3.19 20.65
CA GLU A 437 -10.61 -4.37 21.33
C GLU A 437 -10.65 -5.60 20.43
N ASP A 438 -11.04 -5.47 19.16
CA ASP A 438 -10.99 -6.59 18.22
C ASP A 438 -9.56 -7.07 17.98
N LEU A 439 -8.61 -6.14 17.87
CA LEU A 439 -7.18 -6.44 17.79
C LEU A 439 -6.67 -7.15 19.04
N SER A 440 -7.04 -6.67 20.23
CA SER A 440 -6.68 -7.30 21.50
C SER A 440 -7.34 -8.67 21.67
N LEU A 441 -8.57 -8.87 21.17
CA LEU A 441 -9.21 -10.19 21.15
C LEU A 441 -8.57 -11.15 20.16
N ALA A 442 -8.03 -10.64 19.06
CA ALA A 442 -7.29 -11.43 18.10
C ALA A 442 -5.96 -11.89 18.69
N GLN A 443 -5.07 -10.98 19.09
CA GLN A 443 -3.69 -11.34 19.45
C GLN A 443 -3.40 -11.35 20.97
N GLY A 444 -4.31 -10.86 21.81
CA GLY A 444 -4.03 -10.51 23.20
C GLY A 444 -3.78 -9.02 23.35
N ASN A 445 -3.83 -8.51 24.58
CA ASN A 445 -3.59 -7.10 24.87
C ASN A 445 -2.10 -6.78 24.70
N PRO A 446 -1.72 -5.89 23.75
CA PRO A 446 -0.32 -5.51 23.59
C PRO A 446 0.19 -4.60 24.71
N ASN A 447 -0.70 -4.04 25.54
CA ASN A 447 -0.37 -3.03 26.55
C ASN A 447 -0.30 -3.57 27.98
N GLY A 448 -0.33 -4.89 28.15
CA GLY A 448 -0.23 -5.52 29.46
C GLY A 448 -0.73 -6.96 29.46
N GLN A 449 -0.33 -7.71 30.48
CA GLN A 449 -0.66 -9.12 30.59
C GLN A 449 -1.54 -9.40 31.81
N ASN A 450 -2.80 -9.78 31.57
CA ASN A 450 -3.70 -10.20 32.64
C ASN A 450 -3.31 -11.60 33.16
N ALA A 451 -3.28 -11.74 34.49
CA ALA A 451 -2.95 -13.01 35.15
C ALA A 451 -3.99 -14.13 34.91
N ASP A 452 -5.24 -13.79 34.56
CA ASP A 452 -6.23 -14.77 34.11
C ASP A 452 -6.08 -14.97 32.58
N PRO A 453 -5.66 -16.16 32.12
CA PRO A 453 -5.46 -16.42 30.69
C PRO A 453 -6.76 -16.34 29.86
N LEU A 454 -7.94 -16.39 30.50
CA LEU A 454 -9.22 -16.18 29.81
C LEU A 454 -9.50 -14.69 29.51
N LEU A 455 -8.74 -13.78 30.12
CA LEU A 455 -8.83 -12.33 29.94
C LEU A 455 -7.56 -11.76 29.31
N SER A 456 -6.82 -12.54 28.52
CA SER A 456 -5.57 -12.12 27.87
C SER A 456 -5.71 -10.89 26.97
N TYR A 457 -6.93 -10.54 26.56
CA TYR A 457 -7.28 -9.36 25.77
C TYR A 457 -7.67 -8.13 26.60
N MET A 458 -7.72 -8.25 27.94
CA MET A 458 -8.02 -7.15 28.86
C MET A 458 -6.75 -6.62 29.52
N ALA A 459 -6.84 -5.41 30.10
CA ALA A 459 -5.79 -4.87 30.96
C ALA A 459 -5.48 -5.78 32.15
N ALA A 460 -4.28 -5.69 32.69
CA ALA A 460 -3.87 -6.44 33.87
C ALA A 460 -4.65 -5.99 35.13
N GLY A 461 -5.11 -6.93 35.95
CA GLY A 461 -5.77 -6.63 37.24
C GLY A 461 -7.20 -7.17 37.37
N PRO A 462 -8.16 -6.76 36.53
CA PRO A 462 -9.53 -7.29 36.56
C PRO A 462 -9.57 -8.81 36.44
N LYS A 463 -10.43 -9.44 37.24
CA LYS A 463 -10.67 -10.88 37.27
C LYS A 463 -11.99 -11.20 36.57
N LYS A 464 -12.11 -12.42 36.06
CA LYS A 464 -13.32 -12.88 35.35
C LYS A 464 -14.62 -12.85 36.16
N THR A 465 -14.56 -12.65 37.47
CA THR A 465 -15.73 -12.55 38.36
C THR A 465 -16.07 -11.11 38.73
N ASP A 466 -15.24 -10.14 38.35
CA ASP A 466 -15.44 -8.76 38.74
C ASP A 466 -16.66 -8.17 38.02
N PRO A 467 -17.49 -7.34 38.70
CA PRO A 467 -18.69 -6.76 38.11
C PRO A 467 -18.42 -5.96 36.81
N TRP A 468 -17.27 -5.30 36.73
CA TRP A 468 -16.79 -4.64 35.50
C TRP A 468 -16.68 -5.59 34.31
N VAL A 469 -16.30 -6.84 34.54
CA VAL A 469 -16.07 -7.85 33.50
C VAL A 469 -17.37 -8.56 33.17
N VAL A 470 -18.01 -9.19 34.16
CA VAL A 470 -19.20 -10.02 33.91
C VAL A 470 -20.46 -9.21 33.60
N GLY A 471 -20.50 -7.94 34.03
CA GLY A 471 -21.67 -7.06 33.90
C GLY A 471 -22.93 -7.65 34.51
N ASP A 472 -24.08 -7.31 33.93
CA ASP A 472 -25.38 -7.89 34.30
C ASP A 472 -25.78 -9.00 33.33
N SER A 473 -25.43 -10.24 33.69
CA SER A 473 -25.77 -11.44 32.93
C SER A 473 -27.19 -11.99 33.20
N THR A 474 -28.00 -11.30 34.01
CA THR A 474 -29.31 -11.81 34.47
C THR A 474 -30.29 -11.99 33.31
N GLY A 475 -30.57 -13.23 32.91
CA GLY A 475 -31.49 -13.50 31.80
C GLY A 475 -30.83 -13.39 30.41
N LEU A 476 -29.50 -13.30 30.35
CA LEU A 476 -28.75 -13.59 29.12
C LEU A 476 -28.72 -15.11 28.85
N PRO A 477 -28.47 -15.54 27.61
CA PRO A 477 -28.33 -16.97 27.30
C PRO A 477 -27.24 -17.64 28.17
N PRO A 478 -27.40 -18.93 28.52
CA PRO A 478 -26.41 -19.65 29.32
C PRO A 478 -25.00 -19.57 28.71
N GLY A 479 -24.01 -19.16 29.51
CA GLY A 479 -22.62 -19.03 29.06
C GLY A 479 -22.29 -17.72 28.34
N VAL A 480 -23.22 -16.76 28.30
CA VAL A 480 -22.99 -15.38 27.84
C VAL A 480 -22.83 -14.47 29.06
N ASP A 481 -21.72 -13.75 29.12
CA ASP A 481 -21.49 -12.65 30.06
C ASP A 481 -21.14 -11.36 29.28
N CYS A 482 -20.84 -10.29 30.00
CA CYS A 482 -20.51 -9.01 29.39
C CYS A 482 -19.01 -8.80 29.14
N SER A 483 -18.17 -9.83 29.29
CA SER A 483 -16.71 -9.69 29.12
C SER A 483 -16.34 -9.12 27.75
N PHE A 484 -17.11 -9.48 26.73
CA PHE A 484 -17.23 -8.75 25.48
C PHE A 484 -18.62 -9.02 24.87
N THR A 485 -19.08 -8.11 24.01
CA THR A 485 -20.35 -8.25 23.28
C THR A 485 -20.08 -8.23 21.78
N VAL A 486 -20.95 -8.88 21.01
CA VAL A 486 -20.88 -8.87 19.55
C VAL A 486 -21.44 -7.55 19.05
N ASP A 487 -20.77 -6.89 18.11
CA ASP A 487 -21.36 -5.75 17.44
C ASP A 487 -22.56 -6.25 16.61
N PRO A 488 -23.79 -5.77 16.84
CA PRO A 488 -24.96 -6.43 16.31
C PRO A 488 -24.95 -6.59 14.77
N ILE A 489 -24.90 -7.85 14.33
CA ILE A 489 -24.82 -8.24 12.93
C ILE A 489 -26.22 -8.26 12.32
N ASP A 490 -26.34 -7.90 11.04
CA ASP A 490 -27.60 -8.05 10.32
C ASP A 490 -28.00 -9.52 10.22
N GLY A 491 -29.18 -9.88 10.74
CA GLY A 491 -29.68 -11.25 10.79
C GLY A 491 -30.78 -11.45 11.84
N PRO A 492 -31.26 -12.70 12.03
CA PRO A 492 -32.31 -13.02 13.00
C PRO A 492 -31.91 -12.71 14.45
N ASP A 493 -30.61 -12.77 14.77
CA ASP A 493 -30.08 -12.52 16.11
C ASP A 493 -29.76 -11.04 16.39
N LYS A 494 -29.98 -10.14 15.42
CA LYS A 494 -29.63 -8.72 15.58
C LYS A 494 -30.29 -8.09 16.82
N ALA A 495 -31.58 -8.34 17.01
CA ALA A 495 -32.34 -7.73 18.09
C ALA A 495 -31.86 -8.22 19.47
N SER A 496 -31.53 -9.50 19.60
CA SER A 496 -30.98 -10.05 20.84
C SER A 496 -29.57 -9.55 21.10
N GLN A 497 -28.71 -9.48 20.07
CA GLN A 497 -27.36 -8.89 20.18
C GLN A 497 -27.41 -7.43 20.59
N GLN A 498 -28.32 -6.63 20.03
CA GLN A 498 -28.51 -5.22 20.41
C GLN A 498 -28.92 -5.05 21.88
N GLU A 499 -29.81 -5.92 22.37
CA GLU A 499 -30.23 -5.88 23.76
C GLU A 499 -29.11 -6.31 24.71
N ILE A 500 -28.38 -7.36 24.37
CA ILE A 500 -27.19 -7.81 25.12
C ILE A 500 -26.15 -6.70 25.18
N ASP A 501 -25.78 -6.13 24.03
CA ASP A 501 -24.79 -5.06 23.92
C ASP A 501 -25.17 -3.84 24.76
N LYS A 502 -26.41 -3.35 24.60
CA LYS A 502 -26.92 -2.22 25.36
C LYS A 502 -26.89 -2.48 26.87
N ARG A 503 -27.35 -3.66 27.30
CA ARG A 503 -27.39 -4.04 28.71
C ARG A 503 -25.98 -4.16 29.29
N CYS A 504 -25.09 -4.83 28.58
CA CYS A 504 -23.72 -5.02 29.01
C CYS A 504 -22.97 -3.69 29.09
N LYS A 505 -23.08 -2.82 28.08
CA LYS A 505 -22.51 -1.47 28.13
C LYS A 505 -23.04 -0.68 29.33
N ALA A 506 -24.35 -0.65 29.52
CA ALA A 506 -24.97 0.07 30.66
C ALA A 506 -24.53 -0.49 32.01
N ALA A 507 -24.45 -1.82 32.16
CA ALA A 507 -24.02 -2.45 33.39
C ALA A 507 -22.54 -2.20 33.67
N ARG A 508 -21.66 -2.37 32.66
CA ARG A 508 -20.22 -2.20 32.83
C ARG A 508 -19.87 -0.73 33.09
N CYS A 509 -20.50 0.21 32.38
CA CYS A 509 -20.29 1.65 32.58
C CYS A 509 -21.03 2.25 33.78
N ASP A 510 -21.73 1.45 34.60
CA ASP A 510 -22.27 1.91 35.88
C ASP A 510 -21.10 2.10 36.87
N PRO A 511 -20.89 3.31 37.45
CA PRO A 511 -19.80 3.58 38.38
C PRO A 511 -19.72 2.63 39.59
N LYS A 512 -20.82 1.95 39.94
CA LYS A 512 -20.83 0.95 41.02
C LYS A 512 -20.07 -0.33 40.64
N ASN A 513 -19.91 -0.60 39.35
CA ASN A 513 -19.28 -1.80 38.80
C ASN A 513 -17.82 -1.54 38.39
N THR A 514 -17.35 -0.29 38.46
CA THR A 514 -15.95 0.08 38.22
C THR A 514 -15.01 -0.80 39.05
N TRP A 515 -14.09 -1.49 38.39
CA TRP A 515 -12.98 -2.15 39.05
C TRP A 515 -11.99 -1.11 39.57
N LYS A 516 -11.50 -1.28 40.79
CA LYS A 516 -10.60 -0.32 41.45
C LYS A 516 -9.51 -1.04 42.22
N ALA A 517 -8.28 -0.59 42.02
CA ALA A 517 -7.15 -0.85 42.90
C ALA A 517 -6.83 0.43 43.66
N PRO A 518 -7.21 0.57 44.95
CA PRO A 518 -6.97 1.81 45.70
C PRO A 518 -5.50 2.15 45.88
N THR A 519 -4.65 1.13 46.01
CA THR A 519 -3.18 1.20 46.07
C THR A 519 -2.58 -0.11 45.56
N GLY A 520 -1.26 -0.17 45.42
CA GLY A 520 -0.51 -1.37 45.01
C GLY A 520 -0.58 -1.68 43.51
N TYR A 521 -1.13 -0.77 42.71
CA TYR A 521 -1.04 -0.85 41.26
C TYR A 521 0.19 -0.05 40.80
N TYR A 522 1.30 -0.72 40.56
CA TYR A 522 2.55 -0.07 40.16
C TYR A 522 2.55 0.17 38.64
N ASN A 523 3.19 1.27 38.23
CA ASN A 523 3.53 1.54 36.84
C ASN A 523 4.64 2.59 36.85
N HIS A 524 5.74 2.32 36.15
CA HIS A 524 6.94 3.16 36.23
C HIS A 524 6.73 4.61 35.78
N GLU A 525 5.84 4.85 34.81
CA GLU A 525 5.59 6.18 34.28
C GLU A 525 4.64 6.97 35.17
N TYR A 526 3.50 6.39 35.55
CA TYR A 526 2.37 7.16 36.08
C TYR A 526 1.98 6.82 37.53
N ASN A 527 2.42 5.68 38.08
CA ASN A 527 2.14 5.30 39.47
C ASN A 527 3.32 4.51 40.10
N PRO A 528 4.55 5.06 40.15
CA PRO A 528 5.76 4.29 40.47
C PRO A 528 5.82 3.82 41.92
N ASP A 529 5.11 4.46 42.84
CA ASP A 529 5.03 4.04 44.25
C ASP A 529 3.74 3.24 44.57
N GLY A 530 2.88 3.05 43.58
CA GLY A 530 1.59 2.38 43.72
C GLY A 530 0.63 3.07 44.69
N SER A 531 0.84 4.35 45.00
CA SER A 531 0.04 5.08 45.99
C SER A 531 -1.29 5.60 45.44
N LEU A 532 -1.38 5.77 44.11
CA LEU A 532 -2.57 6.33 43.46
C LEU A 532 -3.59 5.25 43.12
N PRO A 533 -4.90 5.56 43.18
CA PRO A 533 -5.94 4.64 42.74
C PRO A 533 -5.87 4.40 41.23
N VAL A 534 -6.07 3.16 40.81
CA VAL A 534 -6.19 2.76 39.39
C VAL A 534 -7.56 2.16 39.15
N ILE A 535 -8.22 2.58 38.08
CA ILE A 535 -9.62 2.25 37.81
C ILE A 535 -9.85 1.76 36.37
N SER A 536 -10.86 0.90 36.20
CA SER A 536 -11.46 0.68 34.89
C SER A 536 -12.34 1.87 34.49
N PHE A 537 -12.54 2.11 33.20
CA PHE A 537 -13.35 3.26 32.76
C PHE A 537 -14.04 2.99 31.41
N CYS A 538 -15.03 3.84 31.09
CA CYS A 538 -15.69 3.84 29.79
C CYS A 538 -15.32 5.08 28.98
N ASP A 539 -15.23 4.89 27.67
CA ASP A 539 -14.91 5.89 26.67
C ASP A 539 -16.01 5.91 25.58
N GLY A 540 -15.75 6.51 24.42
CA GLY A 540 -16.65 6.59 23.27
C GLY A 540 -17.45 7.89 23.15
N ALA A 541 -17.37 8.80 24.12
CA ALA A 541 -17.94 10.14 23.99
C ALA A 541 -16.89 11.12 23.43
N GLN A 542 -17.32 12.03 22.55
CA GLN A 542 -16.42 12.96 21.86
C GLN A 542 -17.01 14.37 21.71
N GLU A 543 -16.14 15.39 21.67
CA GLU A 543 -16.48 16.79 21.38
C GLU A 543 -15.33 17.55 20.70
N GLY A 544 -14.91 17.07 19.52
CA GLY A 544 -13.82 17.69 18.76
C GLY A 544 -14.22 18.52 17.54
N GLU A 545 -13.24 19.17 16.96
CA GLU A 545 -13.29 19.79 15.62
C GLU A 545 -12.28 19.12 14.70
N SER A 546 -12.56 19.09 13.39
CA SER A 546 -11.65 18.50 12.40
C SER A 546 -10.29 19.22 12.40
N PRO A 547 -9.14 18.50 12.39
CA PRO A 547 -9.01 17.06 12.17
C PRO A 547 -9.04 16.19 13.43
N TYR A 548 -9.33 16.72 14.61
CA TYR A 548 -9.45 15.97 15.88
C TYR A 548 -10.91 15.83 16.30
N LEU A 549 -11.81 15.42 15.40
CA LEU A 549 -13.24 15.28 15.73
C LEU A 549 -13.48 14.28 16.88
N ASN A 550 -12.53 13.37 17.11
CA ASN A 550 -12.56 12.36 18.16
C ASN A 550 -11.86 12.82 19.45
N THR A 551 -11.83 14.13 19.73
CA THR A 551 -11.47 14.67 21.05
C THR A 551 -12.38 14.09 22.12
N TRP A 552 -11.78 13.53 23.17
CA TRP A 552 -12.45 12.87 24.29
C TRP A 552 -13.44 13.79 25.01
N LYS A 553 -14.51 13.18 25.52
CA LYS A 553 -15.45 13.82 26.45
C LYS A 553 -15.85 12.83 27.55
N SER A 554 -16.15 13.37 28.73
CA SER A 554 -16.81 12.60 29.81
C SER A 554 -18.16 12.02 29.39
N GLY A 555 -18.55 10.89 29.99
CA GLY A 555 -19.88 10.28 29.78
C GLY A 555 -19.93 9.20 28.70
N GLY A 556 -18.76 8.73 28.24
CA GLY A 556 -18.64 7.57 27.36
C GLY A 556 -19.35 6.32 27.88
N GLN A 557 -19.84 5.49 26.96
CA GLN A 557 -20.60 4.25 27.26
C GLN A 557 -19.96 3.01 26.62
N LYS A 558 -18.75 3.14 26.07
CA LYS A 558 -17.97 2.03 25.51
C LYS A 558 -16.93 1.61 26.56
N PRO A 559 -17.06 0.43 27.20
CA PRO A 559 -16.04 -0.05 28.11
C PRO A 559 -14.66 -0.05 27.45
N MET A 560 -13.62 0.38 28.16
CA MET A 560 -12.24 0.23 27.71
C MET A 560 -11.68 -1.07 28.29
N ASN A 561 -11.61 -2.13 27.47
CA ASN A 561 -11.12 -3.43 27.95
C ASN A 561 -9.59 -3.50 28.06
N LEU A 562 -8.86 -2.87 27.14
CA LEU A 562 -7.41 -3.05 26.98
C LEU A 562 -6.56 -2.13 27.87
N ALA A 563 -7.16 -1.15 28.57
CA ALA A 563 -6.42 -0.19 29.36
C ALA A 563 -7.14 0.21 30.67
N LEU A 564 -6.36 0.69 31.64
CA LEU A 564 -6.83 1.26 32.91
C LEU A 564 -6.35 2.71 33.01
N ALA A 565 -6.99 3.49 33.88
CA ALA A 565 -6.62 4.88 34.13
C ALA A 565 -6.17 5.09 35.58
N VAL A 566 -5.22 6.01 35.79
CA VAL A 566 -4.86 6.50 37.12
C VAL A 566 -5.84 7.59 37.52
N ASP A 567 -6.59 7.37 38.59
CA ASP A 567 -7.58 8.32 39.15
C ASP A 567 -6.86 9.30 40.08
N LEU A 568 -6.30 10.36 39.50
CA LEU A 568 -5.44 11.32 40.18
C LEU A 568 -6.19 12.11 41.25
N ASN A 569 -7.49 12.31 41.08
CA ASN A 569 -8.30 13.09 42.01
C ASN A 569 -9.13 12.23 42.97
N GLY A 570 -9.16 10.91 42.78
CA GLY A 570 -9.81 9.94 43.66
C GLY A 570 -11.34 9.94 43.57
N ASN A 571 -11.94 10.48 42.50
CA ASN A 571 -13.39 10.56 42.35
C ASN A 571 -14.02 9.26 41.79
N GLY A 572 -13.20 8.32 41.35
CA GLY A 572 -13.61 7.03 40.82
C GLY A 572 -14.09 7.04 39.37
N VAL A 573 -13.82 8.09 38.61
CA VAL A 573 -14.19 8.30 37.20
C VAL A 573 -12.98 8.88 36.47
N ARG A 574 -12.72 8.42 35.24
CA ARG A 574 -11.63 8.98 34.44
C ARG A 574 -11.94 10.40 33.96
N ASP A 575 -11.05 11.34 34.25
CA ASP A 575 -11.11 12.75 33.85
C ASP A 575 -10.05 13.13 32.78
N PRO A 576 -10.18 14.28 32.10
CA PRO A 576 -9.14 14.77 31.18
C PRO A 576 -7.76 14.84 31.84
N GLY A 577 -6.73 14.41 31.11
CA GLY A 577 -5.35 14.42 31.62
C GLY A 577 -5.03 13.35 32.66
N GLU A 578 -5.99 12.50 33.04
CA GLU A 578 -5.70 11.30 33.83
C GLU A 578 -5.05 10.23 32.95
N PRO A 579 -3.83 9.76 33.31
CA PRO A 579 -3.03 8.89 32.47
C PRO A 579 -3.67 7.53 32.22
N ILE A 580 -3.48 7.03 31.00
CA ILE A 580 -3.81 5.67 30.59
C ILE A 580 -2.57 4.80 30.75
N LEU A 581 -2.71 3.69 31.48
CA LEU A 581 -1.59 2.81 31.81
C LEU A 581 -1.21 1.92 30.62
N ARG A 582 0.10 1.79 30.42
CA ARG A 582 0.75 0.99 29.38
C ARG A 582 1.87 0.19 30.04
N SER A 583 1.87 -1.12 29.83
CA SER A 583 2.77 -2.10 30.43
C SER A 583 3.01 -3.27 29.46
N GLY A 584 3.25 -2.95 28.19
CA GLY A 584 3.40 -3.95 27.13
C GLY A 584 4.73 -4.67 27.13
N HIS A 585 5.76 -4.07 27.71
CA HIS A 585 7.11 -4.62 27.79
C HIS A 585 7.86 -4.01 28.97
N GLU A 586 9.00 -4.61 29.33
CA GLU A 586 9.93 -4.02 30.29
C GLU A 586 10.53 -2.71 29.76
N PRO A 587 10.92 -1.76 30.63
CA PRO A 587 11.60 -0.56 30.17
C PRO A 587 12.94 -0.90 29.49
N TYR A 588 13.16 -0.37 28.29
CA TYR A 588 14.43 -0.54 27.57
C TYR A 588 14.92 0.76 26.95
N GLU A 589 16.20 0.79 26.61
CA GLU A 589 16.88 1.84 25.87
C GLU A 589 17.00 1.39 24.41
N ASP A 590 16.19 1.97 23.51
CA ASP A 590 16.24 1.78 22.05
C ASP A 590 17.45 2.55 21.48
N CYS A 591 18.63 2.06 21.85
CA CYS A 591 19.95 2.69 21.64
C CYS A 591 20.86 1.82 20.79
N GLY A 592 20.27 0.91 20.01
CA GLY A 592 21.00 0.07 19.08
C GLY A 592 21.63 -1.15 19.71
N ALA A 593 21.91 -2.15 18.88
CA ALA A 593 22.47 -3.43 19.32
C ALA A 593 23.89 -3.31 19.91
N ASP A 594 24.55 -2.15 19.80
CA ASP A 594 25.82 -1.87 20.46
C ASP A 594 25.66 -1.31 21.90
N GLY A 595 24.45 -0.93 22.29
CA GLY A 595 24.07 -0.48 23.63
C GLY A 595 24.47 0.96 23.97
N LEU A 596 24.85 1.78 22.98
CA LEU A 596 25.25 3.17 23.14
C LEU A 596 24.33 4.09 22.34
N CYS A 597 23.50 4.88 23.02
CA CYS A 597 22.68 5.87 22.34
C CYS A 597 23.58 6.94 21.71
N ASN A 598 23.17 7.52 20.57
CA ASN A 598 23.91 8.55 19.85
C ASN A 598 24.70 9.56 20.73
N PRO A 599 24.14 10.23 21.76
CA PRO A 599 24.89 11.21 22.55
C PRO A 599 26.09 10.65 23.33
N ASP A 600 26.09 9.34 23.59
CA ASP A 600 27.15 8.62 24.31
C ASP A 600 28.19 8.01 23.37
N GLU A 601 27.97 8.07 22.06
CA GLU A 601 28.88 7.51 21.07
C GLU A 601 30.12 8.39 20.85
N PRO A 602 31.32 7.79 20.71
CA PRO A 602 32.54 8.55 20.44
C PRO A 602 32.48 9.38 19.15
N GLY A 603 32.51 10.71 19.32
CA GLY A 603 32.51 11.65 18.21
C GLY A 603 31.15 12.21 17.84
N TYR A 604 30.10 11.94 18.62
CA TYR A 604 28.78 12.54 18.45
C TYR A 604 28.83 14.06 18.35
N ASP A 605 28.16 14.58 17.32
CA ASP A 605 27.85 15.99 17.16
C ASP A 605 26.46 16.09 16.52
N PRO A 606 25.47 16.74 17.17
CA PRO A 606 24.07 16.71 16.73
C PRO A 606 23.79 17.32 15.35
N VAL A 607 24.78 17.98 14.73
CA VAL A 607 24.66 18.65 13.43
C VAL A 607 25.52 17.98 12.37
N THR A 608 26.78 17.71 12.70
CA THR A 608 27.80 17.26 11.73
C THR A 608 28.08 15.76 11.80
N ASN A 609 27.76 15.12 12.92
CA ASN A 609 27.91 13.69 13.13
C ASN A 609 26.84 13.16 14.11
N PRO A 610 25.54 13.27 13.75
CA PRO A 610 24.44 12.92 14.66
C PRO A 610 24.31 11.42 14.90
N ASP A 611 24.92 10.60 14.04
CA ASP A 611 24.89 9.13 14.10
C ASP A 611 26.32 8.56 13.93
N PRO A 612 27.13 8.57 15.00
CA PRO A 612 28.48 8.07 14.96
C PRO A 612 28.63 6.62 14.51
N ASN A 613 27.83 5.69 15.03
CA ASN A 613 27.93 4.24 14.79
C ASN A 613 27.19 3.75 13.53
N GLN A 614 26.36 4.58 12.90
CA GLN A 614 25.66 4.31 11.63
C GLN A 614 24.52 3.29 11.75
N ASP A 615 23.88 3.23 12.91
CA ASP A 615 22.82 2.29 13.25
C ASP A 615 21.49 2.97 13.61
N ASP A 616 21.38 4.29 13.48
CA ASP A 616 20.11 5.03 13.51
C ASP A 616 19.10 4.45 12.51
N TYR A 617 17.93 4.09 12.98
CA TYR A 617 16.83 3.65 12.12
C TYR A 617 16.20 4.83 11.36
N ASP A 618 15.94 4.58 10.08
CA ASP A 618 15.06 5.38 9.24
C ASP A 618 14.56 4.51 8.09
N TYR A 619 13.24 4.45 7.88
CA TYR A 619 12.64 3.55 6.88
C TYR A 619 13.16 3.79 5.45
N GLN A 620 13.69 4.99 5.14
CA GLN A 620 14.18 5.37 3.82
C GLN A 620 15.71 5.34 3.74
N LEU A 621 16.42 5.86 4.73
CA LEU A 621 17.87 6.03 4.72
C LEU A 621 18.64 4.83 5.30
N ASN A 622 18.10 4.21 6.34
CA ASN A 622 18.75 3.11 7.07
C ASN A 622 17.72 2.15 7.69
N PRO A 623 16.96 1.40 6.86
CA PRO A 623 15.88 0.55 7.35
C PRO A 623 16.35 -0.68 8.14
N ASP A 624 17.66 -0.96 8.14
CA ASP A 624 18.31 -1.99 8.95
C ASP A 624 19.01 -1.44 10.20
N GLY A 625 18.81 -0.16 10.53
CA GLY A 625 19.27 0.44 11.78
C GLY A 625 18.61 -0.15 13.02
N THR A 626 19.36 -0.20 14.12
CA THR A 626 18.89 -0.72 15.41
C THR A 626 18.51 0.38 16.40
N GLU A 627 19.19 1.53 16.43
CA GLU A 627 18.81 2.64 17.33
C GLU A 627 17.55 3.36 16.82
N GLY A 628 16.54 3.48 17.68
CA GLY A 628 15.29 4.17 17.37
C GLY A 628 14.36 3.38 16.45
N ASN A 629 14.50 2.05 16.38
CA ASN A 629 13.67 1.22 15.50
C ASN A 629 12.35 0.75 16.14
N HIS A 630 12.10 1.21 17.36
CA HIS A 630 10.87 0.99 18.12
C HIS A 630 10.70 -0.43 18.67
N ARG A 631 11.79 -1.20 18.76
CA ARG A 631 11.83 -2.51 19.40
C ARG A 631 13.10 -2.70 20.17
N TRP A 632 13.03 -3.56 21.19
CA TRP A 632 14.23 -4.05 21.83
C TRP A 632 15.02 -4.97 20.90
N ASP A 633 16.32 -4.70 20.77
CA ASP A 633 17.29 -5.53 20.08
C ASP A 633 18.29 -6.16 21.04
N ALA A 634 18.78 -7.36 20.68
CA ALA A 634 19.79 -8.04 21.50
C ALA A 634 21.09 -7.21 21.55
N GLY A 635 21.42 -6.72 22.74
CA GLY A 635 22.55 -5.82 22.99
C GLY A 635 22.13 -4.53 23.68
N GLU A 636 20.87 -4.14 23.51
CA GLU A 636 20.27 -3.01 24.18
C GLU A 636 20.03 -3.26 25.67
N LYS A 637 20.13 -2.19 26.45
CA LYS A 637 19.89 -2.23 27.88
C LYS A 637 18.39 -2.29 28.14
N PHE A 638 17.99 -3.16 29.05
CA PHE A 638 16.65 -3.17 29.61
C PHE A 638 16.72 -3.26 31.13
N LEU A 639 15.64 -2.84 31.77
CA LEU A 639 15.44 -2.97 33.21
C LEU A 639 14.58 -4.19 33.47
N ASP A 640 15.17 -5.23 34.06
CA ASP A 640 14.54 -6.50 34.47
C ASP A 640 13.61 -6.29 35.69
N TYR A 641 12.65 -5.38 35.51
CA TYR A 641 11.70 -4.89 36.51
C TYR A 641 10.27 -5.33 36.20
N GLY A 642 10.11 -6.30 35.29
CA GLY A 642 8.81 -6.76 34.83
C GLY A 642 8.02 -5.73 34.04
N LEU A 643 6.83 -6.14 33.59
CA LEU A 643 5.94 -5.35 32.74
C LEU A 643 5.44 -4.05 33.39
N ASP A 644 5.38 -3.98 34.72
CA ASP A 644 5.03 -2.73 35.40
C ASP A 644 6.19 -1.70 35.39
N GLY A 645 7.42 -2.16 35.16
CA GLY A 645 8.65 -1.38 35.05
C GLY A 645 9.18 -0.85 36.38
N VAL A 646 8.68 -1.34 37.52
CA VAL A 646 9.03 -0.87 38.87
C VAL A 646 9.75 -1.99 39.63
N PRO A 647 10.94 -1.76 40.19
CA PRO A 647 11.66 -2.82 40.87
C PRO A 647 11.03 -3.22 42.22
N ASN A 648 11.12 -4.50 42.52
CA ASN A 648 10.66 -5.22 43.70
C ASN A 648 9.12 -5.25 43.87
N THR A 649 8.38 -5.52 42.79
CA THR A 649 6.90 -5.48 42.74
C THR A 649 6.23 -6.80 42.42
N ALA A 650 6.94 -7.87 42.03
CA ALA A 650 6.43 -9.19 41.66
C ALA A 650 5.38 -9.76 42.63
N THR A 651 5.57 -9.55 43.93
CA THR A 651 4.62 -10.01 44.98
C THR A 651 3.77 -8.88 45.58
N LYS A 652 3.98 -7.62 45.16
CA LYS A 652 3.29 -6.44 45.69
C LYS A 652 2.28 -5.88 44.70
N HIS A 653 2.52 -6.02 43.40
CA HIS A 653 1.65 -5.53 42.37
C HIS A 653 0.35 -6.31 42.38
N VAL A 654 -0.77 -5.60 42.57
CA VAL A 654 -2.11 -6.21 42.69
C VAL A 654 -2.55 -6.96 41.43
N ALA A 655 -1.99 -6.62 40.26
CA ALA A 655 -2.24 -7.29 39.00
C ALA A 655 -1.26 -8.44 38.70
N GLY A 656 -0.21 -8.59 39.51
CA GLY A 656 0.96 -9.40 39.19
C GLY A 656 1.91 -8.69 38.23
N ASP A 657 3.20 -9.00 38.32
CA ASP A 657 4.22 -8.42 37.47
C ASP A 657 5.07 -9.54 36.84
N VAL A 658 5.02 -9.62 35.52
CA VAL A 658 5.59 -10.72 34.72
C VAL A 658 6.96 -10.29 34.24
N GLY A 659 7.95 -11.18 34.32
CA GLY A 659 9.32 -10.93 33.83
C GLY A 659 10.30 -10.55 34.92
N GLU A 660 9.84 -9.94 36.03
CA GLU A 660 10.75 -9.35 37.02
C GLU A 660 11.79 -10.34 37.59
N GLY A 661 13.07 -9.99 37.38
CA GLY A 661 14.22 -10.69 37.93
C GLY A 661 14.56 -11.99 37.20
N ASP A 662 14.06 -12.19 35.97
CA ASP A 662 14.28 -13.41 35.20
C ASP A 662 15.54 -13.36 34.30
N GLY A 663 16.16 -12.18 34.20
CA GLY A 663 17.39 -11.90 33.46
C GLY A 663 17.20 -11.80 31.94
N LYS A 664 15.98 -11.61 31.45
CA LYS A 664 15.66 -11.50 30.01
C LYS A 664 14.63 -10.42 29.78
N PHE A 665 14.73 -9.77 28.62
CA PHE A 665 13.72 -8.81 28.19
C PHE A 665 12.36 -9.51 28.05
N THR A 666 11.38 -9.01 28.80
CA THR A 666 10.02 -9.53 28.82
C THR A 666 9.04 -8.59 28.11
N GLU A 667 8.21 -9.18 27.25
CA GLU A 667 7.08 -8.54 26.58
C GLU A 667 5.78 -9.25 26.98
N ALA A 668 4.67 -8.52 26.97
CA ALA A 668 3.34 -9.08 27.14
C ALA A 668 3.05 -10.07 25.99
N GLU A 669 2.39 -11.19 26.30
CA GLU A 669 2.06 -12.22 25.32
C GLU A 669 1.31 -11.66 24.08
N GLY A 670 0.43 -10.67 24.29
CA GLY A 670 -0.27 -9.99 23.22
C GLY A 670 0.65 -9.24 22.26
N LEU A 671 1.62 -8.51 22.79
CA LEU A 671 2.62 -7.78 22.01
C LEU A 671 3.48 -8.75 21.20
N ALA A 672 3.98 -9.81 21.84
CA ALA A 672 4.75 -10.86 21.19
C ALA A 672 3.97 -11.56 20.06
N ASN A 673 2.66 -11.76 20.21
CA ASN A 673 1.81 -12.36 19.20
C ASN A 673 1.68 -11.48 17.94
N PHE A 674 1.53 -10.17 18.09
CA PHE A 674 1.57 -9.24 16.95
C PHE A 674 2.93 -9.30 16.24
N TYR A 675 4.02 -9.16 16.99
CA TYR A 675 5.38 -9.18 16.47
C TYR A 675 5.73 -10.48 15.75
N LYS A 676 5.20 -11.61 16.22
CA LYS A 676 5.38 -12.92 15.59
C LYS A 676 4.86 -12.96 14.15
N ILE A 677 3.73 -12.33 13.86
CA ILE A 677 3.09 -12.38 12.53
C ILE A 677 3.30 -11.10 11.71
N ASP A 678 4.05 -10.14 12.24
CA ASP A 678 4.32 -8.86 11.61
C ASP A 678 5.10 -9.03 10.28
N PRO A 679 4.57 -8.54 9.15
CA PRO A 679 5.29 -8.52 7.87
C PRO A 679 6.70 -7.95 7.99
N HIS A 680 6.90 -6.88 8.78
CA HIS A 680 8.23 -6.33 9.01
C HIS A 680 9.17 -7.40 9.60
N SER A 681 8.75 -8.03 10.70
CA SER A 681 9.55 -9.06 11.40
C SER A 681 9.85 -10.27 10.53
N LEU A 682 8.90 -10.68 9.69
CA LEU A 682 9.08 -11.81 8.78
C LEU A 682 10.09 -11.48 7.67
N VAL A 683 10.05 -10.25 7.14
CA VAL A 683 10.94 -9.81 6.05
C VAL A 683 12.37 -9.59 6.55
N THR A 684 12.54 -8.97 7.73
CA THR A 684 13.85 -8.70 8.35
C THR A 684 14.46 -9.90 9.06
N GLY A 685 13.70 -11.00 9.21
CA GLY A 685 14.18 -12.24 9.82
C GLY A 685 14.12 -12.25 11.35
N ARG A 686 13.47 -11.27 11.97
CA ARG A 686 13.16 -11.27 13.42
C ARG A 686 12.13 -12.35 13.79
N SER A 687 11.27 -12.75 12.85
CA SER A 687 10.32 -13.85 13.02
C SER A 687 10.47 -14.89 11.92
N ASN A 688 10.20 -16.15 12.26
CA ASN A 688 10.15 -17.29 11.34
C ASN A 688 8.75 -17.92 11.25
N ALA A 689 7.69 -17.20 11.64
CA ALA A 689 6.31 -17.69 11.70
C ALA A 689 5.62 -17.82 10.31
N PHE A 690 6.34 -18.41 9.35
CA PHE A 690 5.81 -18.75 8.04
C PHE A 690 4.92 -19.99 8.12
N ALA A 691 3.88 -20.05 7.27
CA ALA A 691 2.95 -21.18 7.29
C ALA A 691 3.55 -22.46 6.71
N ARG A 692 4.52 -22.34 5.78
CA ARG A 692 5.10 -23.47 5.03
C ARG A 692 6.62 -23.42 4.88
N ALA A 693 7.15 -22.32 4.36
CA ALA A 693 8.57 -22.22 4.00
C ALA A 693 9.17 -20.86 4.40
N PRO A 694 10.47 -20.81 4.76
CA PRO A 694 11.13 -19.56 5.11
C PRO A 694 11.23 -18.61 3.90
N LEU A 695 11.20 -17.30 4.17
CA LEU A 695 11.40 -16.25 3.18
C LEU A 695 12.89 -16.06 2.85
N THR A 696 13.44 -16.96 2.03
CA THR A 696 14.78 -16.83 1.44
C THR A 696 14.83 -15.72 0.39
N ASP A 697 16.04 -15.30 -0.01
CA ASP A 697 16.19 -14.32 -1.11
C ASP A 697 15.58 -14.85 -2.43
N ASP A 698 15.79 -16.14 -2.75
CA ASP A 698 15.17 -16.78 -3.92
C ASP A 698 13.63 -16.77 -3.84
N ALA A 699 13.06 -16.96 -2.65
CA ALA A 699 11.61 -16.85 -2.44
C ALA A 699 11.12 -15.41 -2.65
N LEU A 700 11.85 -14.42 -2.12
CA LEU A 700 11.55 -12.99 -2.31
C LEU A 700 11.62 -12.54 -3.78
N MET A 701 12.37 -13.26 -4.63
CA MET A 701 12.38 -13.02 -6.07
C MET A 701 11.11 -13.51 -6.79
N ASN A 702 10.26 -14.36 -6.17
CA ASN A 702 9.11 -14.97 -6.85
C ASN A 702 7.77 -14.23 -6.66
N PHE A 703 7.67 -13.30 -5.72
CA PHE A 703 6.46 -12.48 -5.54
C PHE A 703 6.75 -10.99 -5.61
N ASP A 704 5.72 -10.21 -5.91
CA ASP A 704 5.75 -8.75 -5.96
C ASP A 704 4.83 -8.16 -4.88
N VAL A 705 5.11 -6.93 -4.44
CA VAL A 705 4.30 -6.23 -3.42
C VAL A 705 3.85 -4.90 -3.98
N LEU A 706 2.54 -4.61 -3.94
CA LEU A 706 1.99 -3.29 -4.27
C LEU A 706 1.32 -2.74 -3.02
N SER A 707 1.93 -1.75 -2.38
CA SER A 707 1.32 -1.07 -1.23
C SER A 707 0.71 0.26 -1.64
N ASP A 708 -0.31 0.69 -0.89
CA ASP A 708 -0.78 2.06 -0.94
C ASP A 708 -1.22 2.57 0.44
N GLY A 709 -1.37 3.89 0.56
CA GLY A 709 -1.90 4.52 1.75
C GLY A 709 -2.25 5.99 1.52
N GLY A 710 -3.30 6.47 2.20
CA GLY A 710 -3.73 7.86 2.14
C GLY A 710 -2.88 8.75 3.04
N VAL A 711 -2.46 9.92 2.54
CA VAL A 711 -1.61 10.88 3.30
C VAL A 711 -2.35 11.59 4.45
N ARG A 712 -3.66 11.37 4.59
CA ARG A 712 -4.54 11.87 5.68
C ARG A 712 -5.34 10.74 6.33
N ASP A 713 -4.91 9.50 6.12
CA ASP A 713 -5.55 8.34 6.71
C ASP A 713 -5.47 8.39 8.25
N LEU A 714 -6.60 8.20 8.93
CA LEU A 714 -6.72 8.29 10.39
C LEU A 714 -5.82 7.35 11.22
N PHE A 715 -5.16 6.37 10.58
CA PHE A 715 -4.19 5.45 11.17
C PHE A 715 -2.80 5.58 10.53
N ASN A 716 -2.52 6.67 9.80
CA ASN A 716 -1.26 6.92 9.10
C ASN A 716 -0.86 5.81 8.09
N PHE A 717 -1.79 5.19 7.37
CA PHE A 717 -1.46 4.07 6.49
C PHE A 717 -0.45 4.37 5.36
N ALA A 718 -0.30 5.63 4.93
CA ALA A 718 0.81 6.00 4.05
C ALA A 718 2.18 5.80 4.73
N THR A 719 2.31 6.20 6.00
CA THR A 719 3.52 6.02 6.81
C THR A 719 3.76 4.55 7.14
N VAL A 720 2.71 3.80 7.52
CA VAL A 720 2.81 2.35 7.76
C VAL A 720 3.35 1.62 6.53
N ALA A 721 2.84 1.95 5.34
CA ALA A 721 3.34 1.38 4.08
C ALA A 721 4.79 1.79 3.75
N ASN A 722 5.24 2.97 4.21
CA ASN A 722 6.65 3.38 4.08
C ASN A 722 7.57 2.45 4.89
N HIS A 723 7.19 2.11 6.12
CA HIS A 723 7.98 1.21 6.98
C HIS A 723 8.02 -0.22 6.42
N LEU A 724 6.89 -0.73 5.90
CA LEU A 724 6.90 -2.01 5.18
C LEU A 724 7.83 -1.99 3.96
N THR A 725 7.82 -0.90 3.18
CA THR A 725 8.72 -0.72 2.04
C THR A 725 10.18 -0.73 2.49
N GLY A 726 10.50 -0.04 3.59
CA GLY A 726 11.81 -0.04 4.23
C GLY A 726 12.25 -1.45 4.63
N ALA A 727 11.38 -2.23 5.26
CA ALA A 727 11.67 -3.61 5.66
C ALA A 727 12.11 -4.48 4.47
N PHE A 728 11.46 -4.35 3.31
CA PHE A 728 11.88 -5.07 2.09
C PHE A 728 13.23 -4.63 1.54
N LEU A 729 13.63 -3.37 1.75
CA LEU A 729 14.90 -2.82 1.29
C LEU A 729 16.10 -3.27 2.14
N THR A 730 15.87 -3.82 3.33
CA THR A 730 16.91 -4.47 4.15
C THR A 730 17.51 -5.70 3.43
N ARG A 731 16.76 -6.30 2.51
CA ARG A 731 17.19 -7.48 1.73
C ARG A 731 18.05 -7.02 0.55
N LYS A 732 19.36 -7.19 0.69
CA LYS A 732 20.39 -6.68 -0.23
C LYS A 732 21.09 -7.83 -0.97
N ARG A 733 21.50 -7.57 -2.21
CA ARG A 733 22.42 -8.44 -2.98
C ARG A 733 23.83 -8.30 -2.43
N ALA A 734 24.74 -9.19 -2.83
CA ALA A 734 26.15 -9.15 -2.41
C ALA A 734 26.86 -7.80 -2.70
N GLY A 735 26.41 -7.03 -3.71
CA GLY A 735 26.95 -5.70 -4.04
C GLY A 735 26.35 -4.54 -3.24
N GLY A 736 25.49 -4.80 -2.26
CA GLY A 736 24.86 -3.78 -1.41
C GLY A 736 23.63 -3.08 -2.00
N LEU A 737 23.25 -3.40 -3.25
CA LEU A 737 21.99 -2.94 -3.85
C LEU A 737 20.80 -3.76 -3.31
N PRO A 738 19.60 -3.17 -3.20
CA PRO A 738 18.38 -3.91 -2.86
C PRO A 738 18.15 -5.11 -3.78
N LEU A 739 17.62 -6.21 -3.23
CA LEU A 739 17.31 -7.41 -3.99
C LEU A 739 16.24 -7.12 -5.06
N ARG A 740 15.23 -6.33 -4.67
CA ARG A 740 14.10 -5.88 -5.49
C ARG A 740 14.07 -4.36 -5.52
N SER A 741 13.73 -3.76 -6.66
CA SER A 741 13.57 -2.31 -6.75
C SER A 741 12.31 -1.86 -6.01
N ALA A 742 12.40 -0.74 -5.28
CA ALA A 742 11.27 -0.08 -4.64
C ALA A 742 11.27 1.41 -4.97
N ALA A 743 10.09 2.01 -5.06
CA ALA A 743 9.92 3.44 -5.27
C ALA A 743 8.59 3.91 -4.67
N TYR A 744 8.58 5.15 -4.20
CA TYR A 744 7.35 5.81 -3.79
C TYR A 744 6.73 6.56 -4.96
N TYR A 745 5.40 6.63 -5.01
CA TYR A 745 4.66 7.38 -6.02
C TYR A 745 3.62 8.28 -5.34
N ASN A 746 3.81 9.60 -5.40
CA ASN A 746 2.92 10.57 -4.75
C ASN A 746 1.68 10.82 -5.62
N GLY A 747 0.75 9.87 -5.54
CA GLY A 747 -0.48 9.84 -6.31
C GLY A 747 -0.34 9.12 -7.66
N PHE A 748 -1.46 8.61 -8.16
CA PHE A 748 -1.52 7.74 -9.34
C PHE A 748 -0.98 8.39 -10.63
N HIS A 749 -1.17 9.70 -10.78
CA HIS A 749 -0.68 10.49 -11.92
C HIS A 749 0.86 10.54 -12.04
N THR A 750 1.59 10.11 -11.00
CA THR A 750 3.06 10.05 -11.01
C THR A 750 3.61 8.68 -11.45
N LEU A 751 2.74 7.69 -11.63
CA LEU A 751 3.16 6.37 -12.12
C LEU A 751 3.64 6.47 -13.58
N PRO A 752 4.72 5.76 -13.96
CA PRO A 752 5.22 5.71 -15.33
C PRO A 752 4.14 5.41 -16.37
N GLY A 753 4.02 6.31 -17.35
CA GLY A 753 3.01 6.23 -18.41
C GLY A 753 1.82 7.18 -18.24
N GLN A 754 1.60 7.71 -17.03
CA GLN A 754 0.55 8.71 -16.77
C GLN A 754 1.00 10.14 -17.12
N ASP A 755 0.01 11.03 -17.29
CA ASP A 755 0.24 12.46 -17.44
C ASP A 755 0.27 13.14 -16.07
N ILE A 756 1.46 13.56 -15.65
CA ILE A 756 1.70 14.18 -14.35
C ILE A 756 0.95 15.51 -14.15
N THR A 757 0.52 16.16 -15.23
CA THR A 757 -0.25 17.41 -15.15
C THR A 757 -1.75 17.16 -14.90
N ARG A 758 -2.20 15.91 -15.04
CA ARG A 758 -3.61 15.51 -14.98
C ARG A 758 -3.89 14.63 -13.78
N LYS A 759 -3.90 15.22 -12.58
CA LYS A 759 -4.25 14.53 -11.33
C LYS A 759 -5.67 13.93 -11.34
N ASP A 760 -6.55 14.47 -12.17
CA ASP A 760 -7.95 14.09 -12.33
C ASP A 760 -8.17 12.91 -13.28
N ILE A 761 -7.17 12.51 -14.06
CA ILE A 761 -7.25 11.40 -15.01
C ILE A 761 -6.23 10.33 -14.66
N PHE A 762 -6.68 9.08 -14.65
CA PHE A 762 -5.81 7.92 -14.58
C PHE A 762 -6.30 6.84 -15.54
N LEU A 763 -5.37 6.31 -16.32
CA LEU A 763 -5.61 5.28 -17.33
C LEU A 763 -4.67 4.11 -17.05
N ALA A 764 -5.15 3.08 -16.35
CA ALA A 764 -4.32 1.93 -15.97
C ALA A 764 -3.69 1.20 -17.18
N ASN A 765 -4.34 1.25 -18.34
CA ASN A 765 -3.81 0.68 -19.59
C ASN A 765 -2.58 1.42 -20.14
N ASP A 766 -2.40 2.71 -19.78
CA ASP A 766 -1.28 3.51 -20.24
C ASP A 766 -0.05 3.33 -19.33
N LEU A 767 -0.17 2.55 -18.25
CA LEU A 767 0.91 2.28 -17.32
C LEU A 767 2.03 1.46 -17.96
N ARG A 768 3.26 1.88 -17.70
CA ARG A 768 4.47 1.21 -18.16
C ARG A 768 5.00 0.32 -17.06
N TRP A 769 4.47 -0.90 -16.98
CA TRP A 769 4.86 -1.89 -15.97
C TRP A 769 6.36 -2.22 -16.00
N ALA A 770 7.01 -2.07 -17.15
CA ALA A 770 8.45 -2.24 -17.27
C ALA A 770 9.28 -1.12 -16.62
N ASP A 771 8.68 0.05 -16.38
CA ASP A 771 9.32 1.21 -15.74
C ASP A 771 8.90 1.38 -14.26
N ILE A 772 7.87 0.67 -13.81
CA ILE A 772 7.41 0.65 -12.42
C ILE A 772 8.32 -0.27 -11.60
N ALA A 773 8.64 0.13 -10.37
CA ALA A 773 9.42 -0.67 -9.43
C ALA A 773 8.78 -2.05 -9.16
N ALA A 774 9.57 -3.00 -8.65
CA ALA A 774 9.04 -4.30 -8.23
C ALA A 774 8.15 -4.18 -6.98
N PHE A 775 8.50 -3.26 -6.08
CA PHE A 775 7.73 -2.91 -4.88
C PHE A 775 7.30 -1.44 -4.93
N PRO A 776 6.28 -1.09 -5.74
CA PRO A 776 5.73 0.25 -5.74
C PRO A 776 4.90 0.52 -4.48
N ASN A 777 5.11 1.69 -3.88
CA ASN A 777 4.27 2.20 -2.80
C ASN A 777 3.58 3.51 -3.24
N VAL A 778 2.25 3.46 -3.42
CA VAL A 778 1.47 4.62 -3.87
C VAL A 778 0.92 5.39 -2.67
N ARG A 779 1.39 6.62 -2.48
CA ARG A 779 0.95 7.52 -1.40
C ARG A 779 -0.05 8.50 -1.99
N TYR A 780 -1.35 8.24 -1.80
CA TYR A 780 -2.40 8.97 -2.50
C TYR A 780 -2.98 10.12 -1.67
N GLY A 781 -3.46 11.15 -2.36
CA GLY A 781 -3.84 12.44 -1.80
C GLY A 781 -2.84 13.52 -2.17
N ASP A 782 -3.34 14.74 -2.35
CA ASP A 782 -2.52 15.93 -2.52
C ASP A 782 -2.21 16.49 -1.13
N VAL A 783 -0.93 16.51 -0.72
CA VAL A 783 -0.51 17.00 0.60
C VAL A 783 -0.93 18.46 0.80
N ASP A 784 -1.07 19.23 -0.28
CA ASP A 784 -1.50 20.64 -0.28
C ASP A 784 -2.98 20.83 -0.69
N ALA A 785 -3.79 19.79 -0.55
CA ALA A 785 -5.23 19.86 -0.79
C ALA A 785 -5.88 21.03 -0.03
N THR A 786 -6.73 21.76 -0.74
CA THR A 786 -7.60 22.77 -0.14
C THR A 786 -8.61 22.13 0.82
N PRO A 787 -9.17 22.87 1.79
CA PRO A 787 -10.21 22.34 2.68
C PRO A 787 -11.40 21.72 1.94
N ALA A 788 -11.75 22.22 0.75
CA ALA A 788 -12.82 21.65 -0.08
C ALA A 788 -12.45 20.28 -0.66
N GLN A 789 -11.20 20.08 -1.09
CA GLN A 789 -10.70 18.79 -1.57
C GLN A 789 -10.60 17.77 -0.43
N ILE A 790 -10.16 18.19 0.75
CA ILE A 790 -10.14 17.36 1.96
C ILE A 790 -11.57 16.89 2.30
N LEU A 791 -12.56 17.80 2.29
CA LEU A 791 -13.96 17.44 2.51
C LEU A 791 -14.49 16.44 1.47
N GLN A 792 -14.02 16.49 0.22
CA GLN A 792 -14.35 15.52 -0.83
C GLN A 792 -13.65 14.16 -0.64
N GLY A 793 -12.71 14.07 0.30
CA GLY A 793 -12.05 12.82 0.66
C GLY A 793 -10.59 12.68 0.25
N ASP A 794 -9.95 13.75 -0.21
CA ASP A 794 -8.58 13.66 -0.75
C ASP A 794 -7.56 13.13 0.27
N GLY A 795 -6.97 11.97 -0.03
CA GLY A 795 -5.94 11.35 0.80
C GLY A 795 -6.44 10.71 2.10
N GLN A 796 -7.76 10.66 2.32
CA GLN A 796 -8.36 10.00 3.50
C GLN A 796 -8.31 8.46 3.38
N HIS A 797 -8.87 7.77 4.38
CA HIS A 797 -8.81 6.30 4.54
C HIS A 797 -9.12 5.46 3.30
N VAL A 798 -10.14 5.85 2.55
CA VAL A 798 -10.50 5.26 1.26
C VAL A 798 -10.02 6.14 0.11
N GLY A 799 -10.10 7.46 0.30
CA GLY A 799 -9.83 8.48 -0.71
C GLY A 799 -11.11 8.99 -1.38
N THR A 800 -10.98 9.93 -2.31
CA THR A 800 -12.10 10.35 -3.17
C THR A 800 -12.63 9.18 -4.00
N ALA A 801 -13.83 9.32 -4.59
CA ALA A 801 -14.36 8.30 -5.51
C ALA A 801 -13.40 7.98 -6.68
N ALA A 802 -12.67 8.99 -7.18
CA ALA A 802 -11.66 8.79 -8.21
C ALA A 802 -10.45 8.01 -7.66
N GLN A 803 -9.92 8.39 -6.49
CA GLN A 803 -8.82 7.68 -5.85
C GLN A 803 -9.16 6.20 -5.60
N LEU A 804 -10.36 5.89 -5.10
CA LEU A 804 -10.81 4.50 -4.94
C LEU A 804 -10.78 3.71 -6.26
N LEU A 805 -11.29 4.29 -7.35
CA LEU A 805 -11.23 3.66 -8.67
C LEU A 805 -9.79 3.46 -9.17
N TYR A 806 -8.89 4.40 -8.88
CA TYR A 806 -7.49 4.33 -9.31
C TYR A 806 -6.72 3.29 -8.51
N ARG A 807 -6.98 3.15 -7.21
CA ARG A 807 -6.45 2.08 -6.36
C ARG A 807 -6.80 0.70 -6.91
N LEU A 808 -8.10 0.48 -7.16
CA LEU A 808 -8.61 -0.78 -7.72
C LEU A 808 -7.99 -1.10 -9.08
N GLN A 809 -8.02 -0.14 -10.02
CA GLN A 809 -7.45 -0.33 -11.34
C GLN A 809 -5.94 -0.57 -11.30
N THR A 810 -5.19 0.17 -10.49
CA THR A 810 -3.75 -0.05 -10.31
C THR A 810 -3.49 -1.46 -9.81
N ALA A 811 -4.21 -1.92 -8.80
CA ALA A 811 -4.04 -3.26 -8.24
C ALA A 811 -4.35 -4.37 -9.27
N PHE A 812 -5.48 -4.30 -9.98
CA PHE A 812 -5.85 -5.32 -10.96
C PHE A 812 -4.88 -5.40 -12.12
N PHE A 813 -4.49 -4.26 -12.68
CA PHE A 813 -3.54 -4.27 -13.78
C PHE A 813 -2.12 -4.62 -13.34
N TYR A 814 -1.72 -4.24 -12.11
CA TYR A 814 -0.45 -4.67 -11.55
C TYR A 814 -0.39 -6.18 -11.41
N VAL A 815 -1.40 -6.79 -10.77
CA VAL A 815 -1.56 -8.24 -10.65
C VAL A 815 -1.58 -8.90 -12.03
N GLY A 816 -2.44 -8.43 -12.93
CA GLY A 816 -2.57 -8.98 -14.28
C GLY A 816 -1.31 -8.86 -15.13
N SER A 817 -0.45 -7.85 -14.89
CA SER A 817 0.82 -7.72 -15.60
C SER A 817 1.83 -8.83 -15.25
N ARG A 818 1.64 -9.53 -14.12
CA ARG A 818 2.51 -10.62 -13.66
C ARG A 818 2.08 -12.00 -14.12
N TRP A 819 0.96 -12.09 -14.84
CA TRP A 819 0.47 -13.30 -15.49
C TRP A 819 0.50 -13.14 -17.01
N PRO A 820 1.71 -13.19 -17.63
CA PRO A 820 1.86 -13.01 -19.07
C PRO A 820 1.26 -14.18 -19.88
N ASP A 821 1.08 -15.34 -19.25
CA ASP A 821 0.52 -16.57 -19.82
C ASP A 821 -1.00 -16.72 -19.62
N ALA A 822 -1.66 -15.77 -18.95
CA ALA A 822 -3.10 -15.79 -18.72
C ALA A 822 -3.91 -15.38 -19.96
N ASP A 823 -5.14 -15.92 -20.08
CA ASP A 823 -6.05 -15.66 -21.21
C ASP A 823 -6.45 -14.17 -21.30
N ARG A 824 -6.22 -13.58 -22.48
CA ARG A 824 -6.62 -12.21 -22.82
C ARG A 824 -7.53 -12.16 -24.05
N LEU A 825 -8.02 -13.31 -24.52
CA LEU A 825 -8.88 -13.36 -25.69
C LEU A 825 -10.18 -12.58 -25.41
N GLN A 826 -10.58 -11.74 -26.36
CA GLN A 826 -11.94 -11.24 -26.37
C GLN A 826 -12.87 -12.43 -26.67
N THR A 827 -13.89 -12.61 -25.85
CA THR A 827 -14.83 -13.73 -25.97
C THR A 827 -16.25 -13.23 -26.15
N GLU A 828 -17.07 -14.07 -26.77
CA GLU A 828 -18.51 -13.86 -26.86
C GLU A 828 -19.18 -13.88 -25.47
N LEU A 829 -20.45 -13.46 -25.43
CA LEU A 829 -21.28 -13.57 -24.23
C LEU A 829 -21.65 -15.02 -23.98
N THR A 830 -21.68 -15.45 -22.72
CA THR A 830 -22.05 -16.82 -22.32
C THR A 830 -23.37 -17.32 -22.95
N GLU A 831 -24.31 -16.42 -23.23
CA GLU A 831 -25.60 -16.75 -23.85
C GLU A 831 -25.49 -17.32 -25.28
N THR A 832 -24.37 -17.09 -25.98
CA THR A 832 -24.18 -17.55 -27.38
C THR A 832 -23.79 -19.03 -27.47
N ASP A 833 -22.92 -19.50 -26.58
CA ASP A 833 -22.38 -20.87 -26.55
C ASP A 833 -22.27 -21.38 -25.10
N PRO A 834 -23.40 -21.58 -24.39
CA PRO A 834 -23.36 -21.86 -22.96
C PRO A 834 -22.85 -23.29 -22.67
N ALA A 835 -21.93 -23.42 -21.72
CA ALA A 835 -21.38 -24.71 -21.30
C ALA A 835 -22.47 -25.70 -20.88
N THR A 836 -22.21 -27.00 -21.05
CA THR A 836 -23.17 -28.09 -20.77
C THR A 836 -22.82 -28.91 -19.52
N GLY A 837 -21.66 -28.68 -18.90
CA GLY A 837 -21.23 -29.34 -17.67
C GLY A 837 -20.19 -28.51 -16.90
N THR A 838 -19.98 -28.83 -15.64
CA THR A 838 -19.02 -28.15 -14.75
C THR A 838 -18.35 -29.12 -13.77
N ILE A 839 -17.19 -28.73 -13.24
CA ILE A 839 -16.52 -29.34 -12.09
C ILE A 839 -16.93 -28.71 -10.75
N ASN A 840 -17.58 -27.54 -10.78
CA ASN A 840 -18.03 -26.81 -9.60
C ASN A 840 -19.25 -27.48 -8.97
N GLU A 841 -19.17 -27.77 -7.67
CA GLU A 841 -20.27 -28.39 -6.92
C GLU A 841 -21.55 -27.53 -6.84
N LEU A 842 -21.46 -26.21 -6.99
CA LEU A 842 -22.61 -25.29 -7.01
C LEU A 842 -23.41 -25.36 -8.31
N GLY A 843 -22.89 -26.08 -9.30
CA GLY A 843 -23.55 -26.31 -10.58
C GLY A 843 -23.37 -25.16 -11.58
N LEU A 844 -23.87 -25.43 -12.78
CA LEU A 844 -23.67 -24.61 -13.97
C LEU A 844 -24.40 -23.26 -13.94
N GLU A 845 -25.49 -23.15 -13.17
CA GLU A 845 -26.30 -21.92 -13.11
C GLU A 845 -25.50 -20.75 -12.54
N CYS A 846 -24.72 -20.97 -11.48
CA CYS A 846 -23.88 -19.91 -10.91
C CYS A 846 -22.74 -19.52 -11.87
N GLU A 847 -22.19 -20.50 -12.61
CA GLU A 847 -21.16 -20.22 -13.61
C GLU A 847 -21.68 -19.37 -14.75
N ARG A 848 -22.90 -19.67 -15.25
CA ARG A 848 -23.55 -18.88 -16.29
C ARG A 848 -23.90 -17.47 -15.84
N ALA A 849 -24.23 -17.30 -14.56
CA ALA A 849 -24.43 -15.99 -13.95
C ALA A 849 -23.12 -15.20 -13.76
N GLY A 850 -21.96 -15.86 -13.89
CA GLY A 850 -20.65 -15.26 -13.61
C GLY A 850 -20.40 -15.01 -12.12
N ARG A 851 -21.25 -15.55 -11.23
CA ARG A 851 -21.22 -15.32 -9.79
C ARG A 851 -21.69 -16.56 -9.04
N CYS A 852 -20.86 -17.03 -8.12
CA CYS A 852 -21.13 -18.18 -7.27
C CYS A 852 -20.95 -17.79 -5.79
N GLU A 853 -21.89 -18.17 -4.93
CA GLU A 853 -21.80 -17.98 -3.48
C GLU A 853 -21.90 -19.30 -2.76
N LYS A 854 -21.07 -19.49 -1.72
CA LYS A 854 -21.10 -20.67 -0.86
C LYS A 854 -20.88 -20.28 0.58
N PHE A 855 -21.66 -20.87 1.49
CA PHE A 855 -21.27 -20.97 2.89
C PHE A 855 -20.28 -22.14 3.03
N PHE A 856 -19.00 -21.82 3.20
CA PHE A 856 -17.91 -22.79 3.27
C PHE A 856 -17.54 -23.08 4.72
N THR A 857 -17.59 -24.36 5.08
CA THR A 857 -17.09 -24.87 6.36
C THR A 857 -15.70 -25.45 6.14
N GLY A 858 -14.71 -24.86 6.80
CA GLY A 858 -13.33 -25.30 6.73
C GLY A 858 -13.13 -26.70 7.32
N PRO A 859 -12.51 -27.65 6.59
CA PRO A 859 -12.43 -29.05 7.02
C PRO A 859 -11.54 -29.27 8.24
N ARG A 860 -10.48 -28.48 8.46
CA ARG A 860 -9.61 -28.58 9.65
C ARG A 860 -10.02 -27.56 10.69
N THR A 861 -10.35 -26.32 10.28
CA THR A 861 -10.72 -25.26 11.23
C THR A 861 -12.11 -25.43 11.82
N GLY A 862 -13.06 -26.02 11.07
CA GLY A 862 -14.48 -26.09 11.42
C GLY A 862 -15.19 -24.73 11.38
N ARG A 863 -14.51 -23.66 10.96
CA ARG A 863 -15.10 -22.32 10.82
C ARG A 863 -16.01 -22.30 9.59
N THR A 864 -17.17 -21.68 9.72
CA THR A 864 -18.11 -21.52 8.60
C THR A 864 -18.32 -20.05 8.29
N GLY A 865 -18.13 -19.67 7.02
CA GLY A 865 -18.38 -18.32 6.53
C GLY A 865 -18.74 -18.31 5.04
N PRO A 866 -19.38 -17.25 4.53
CA PRO A 866 -19.63 -17.09 3.10
C PRO A 866 -18.32 -16.86 2.34
N ILE A 867 -18.25 -17.37 1.14
CA ILE A 867 -17.29 -16.96 0.11
C ILE A 867 -18.09 -16.58 -1.13
N ALA A 868 -17.66 -15.53 -1.81
CA ALA A 868 -18.22 -15.12 -3.09
C ALA A 868 -17.14 -15.22 -4.17
N VAL A 869 -17.51 -15.78 -5.32
CA VAL A 869 -16.61 -16.01 -6.44
C VAL A 869 -17.20 -15.37 -7.69
N SER A 870 -16.47 -14.43 -8.29
CA SER A 870 -16.81 -13.88 -9.61
C SER A 870 -15.94 -14.49 -10.69
N LEU A 871 -16.56 -14.89 -11.78
CA LEU A 871 -15.92 -15.61 -12.88
C LEU A 871 -15.71 -14.66 -14.07
N PRO A 872 -14.57 -14.79 -14.77
CA PRO A 872 -14.25 -13.89 -15.85
C PRO A 872 -15.16 -14.11 -17.08
N PRO A 873 -15.27 -13.10 -17.97
CA PRO A 873 -15.98 -13.25 -19.24
C PRO A 873 -15.51 -14.47 -20.04
N GLY A 874 -16.47 -15.24 -20.55
CA GLY A 874 -16.19 -16.45 -21.32
C GLY A 874 -15.89 -17.70 -20.48
N TYR A 875 -15.89 -17.62 -19.15
CA TYR A 875 -15.69 -18.80 -18.30
C TYR A 875 -16.74 -19.88 -18.58
N ALA A 876 -18.03 -19.52 -18.63
CA ALA A 876 -19.10 -20.49 -18.84
C ALA A 876 -19.42 -20.78 -20.32
N LEU A 877 -18.49 -20.51 -21.25
CA LEU A 877 -18.62 -20.92 -22.64
C LEU A 877 -18.23 -22.40 -22.81
N GLU A 878 -19.01 -23.15 -23.60
CA GLU A 878 -18.71 -24.56 -23.90
C GLU A 878 -17.37 -24.68 -24.63
N SER A 879 -17.10 -23.76 -25.54
CA SER A 879 -15.81 -23.63 -26.23
C SER A 879 -14.62 -23.40 -25.27
N SER A 880 -14.76 -22.56 -24.25
CA SER A 880 -13.72 -22.40 -23.21
C SER A 880 -13.51 -23.69 -22.42
N ARG A 881 -14.60 -24.42 -22.11
CA ARG A 881 -14.55 -25.72 -21.43
C ARG A 881 -13.86 -26.79 -22.27
N ILE A 882 -14.17 -26.88 -23.55
CA ILE A 882 -13.57 -27.85 -24.48
C ILE A 882 -12.07 -27.57 -24.68
N ARG A 883 -11.68 -26.29 -24.69
CA ARG A 883 -10.28 -25.86 -24.75
C ARG A 883 -9.51 -26.02 -23.44
N ASP A 884 -10.18 -26.44 -22.36
CA ASP A 884 -9.63 -26.52 -21.00
C ASP A 884 -8.99 -25.19 -20.53
N VAL A 885 -9.64 -24.07 -20.83
CA VAL A 885 -9.14 -22.75 -20.38
C VAL A 885 -9.23 -22.67 -18.86
N ARG A 886 -8.11 -22.29 -18.25
CA ARG A 886 -7.93 -22.11 -16.81
C ARG A 886 -7.51 -20.67 -16.53
N TYR A 887 -7.84 -20.19 -15.34
CA TYR A 887 -7.68 -18.78 -14.98
C TYR A 887 -6.86 -18.61 -13.69
N PRO A 888 -6.01 -17.58 -13.59
CA PRO A 888 -5.44 -17.16 -12.32
C PRO A 888 -6.53 -16.78 -11.31
N VAL A 889 -6.15 -16.67 -10.03
CA VAL A 889 -7.07 -16.35 -8.93
C VAL A 889 -6.59 -15.13 -8.16
N LEU A 890 -7.44 -14.11 -8.05
CA LEU A 890 -7.22 -12.95 -7.21
C LEU A 890 -8.14 -13.02 -5.98
N TYR A 891 -7.55 -13.15 -4.81
CA TYR A 891 -8.25 -13.06 -3.53
C TYR A 891 -8.35 -11.60 -3.08
N VAL A 892 -9.55 -11.18 -2.68
CA VAL A 892 -9.84 -9.80 -2.27
C VAL A 892 -10.39 -9.80 -0.84
N LEU A 893 -9.68 -9.13 0.06
CA LEU A 893 -10.00 -9.05 1.47
C LEU A 893 -10.69 -7.72 1.80
N HIS A 894 -11.87 -7.81 2.44
CA HIS A 894 -12.70 -6.64 2.73
C HIS A 894 -12.26 -5.84 3.96
N GLY A 895 -12.74 -4.60 4.02
CA GLY A 895 -12.49 -3.69 5.13
C GLY A 895 -13.31 -4.02 6.38
N TYR A 896 -13.07 -3.27 7.43
CA TYR A 896 -13.65 -3.49 8.74
C TYR A 896 -15.19 -3.32 8.73
N GLY A 897 -15.91 -4.31 9.27
CA GLY A 897 -17.37 -4.30 9.33
C GLY A 897 -18.11 -4.62 8.03
N GLN A 898 -17.39 -4.90 6.94
CA GLN A 898 -17.98 -5.31 5.67
C GLN A 898 -18.22 -6.82 5.60
N ASP A 899 -18.92 -7.26 4.55
CA ASP A 899 -19.09 -8.67 4.15
C ASP A 899 -18.53 -8.87 2.72
N PRO A 900 -18.07 -10.08 2.35
CA PRO A 900 -17.59 -10.38 1.00
C PRO A 900 -18.47 -9.85 -0.16
N ARG A 901 -19.80 -9.88 0.01
CA ARG A 901 -20.76 -9.45 -1.03
C ARG A 901 -20.69 -7.96 -1.33
N GLU A 902 -20.23 -7.14 -0.38
CA GLU A 902 -20.13 -5.69 -0.58
C GLU A 902 -19.02 -5.30 -1.56
N LEU A 903 -18.06 -6.20 -1.81
CA LEU A 903 -16.99 -5.98 -2.78
C LEU A 903 -17.31 -6.53 -4.18
N GLU A 904 -18.41 -7.24 -4.38
CA GLU A 904 -18.74 -7.83 -5.69
C GLU A 904 -19.00 -6.78 -6.78
N GLY A 905 -19.36 -5.54 -6.40
CA GLY A 905 -19.47 -4.42 -7.35
C GLY A 905 -18.17 -4.17 -8.12
N VAL A 906 -17.03 -4.58 -7.57
CA VAL A 906 -15.71 -4.57 -8.24
C VAL A 906 -15.71 -5.45 -9.49
N ALA A 907 -16.40 -6.61 -9.47
CA ALA A 907 -16.42 -7.57 -10.57
C ALA A 907 -17.01 -7.00 -11.86
N ILE A 908 -17.95 -6.06 -11.76
CA ILE A 908 -18.55 -5.38 -12.93
C ILE A 908 -17.48 -4.62 -13.71
N PHE A 909 -16.62 -3.89 -12.99
CA PHE A 909 -15.56 -3.10 -13.62
C PHE A 909 -14.46 -3.98 -14.19
N THR A 910 -13.98 -4.97 -13.42
CA THR A 910 -12.93 -5.89 -13.88
C THR A 910 -13.36 -6.72 -15.08
N ASN A 911 -14.59 -7.23 -15.10
CA ASN A 911 -15.09 -8.02 -16.21
C ASN A 911 -15.16 -7.21 -17.50
N ASN A 912 -15.54 -5.92 -17.41
CA ASN A 912 -15.47 -5.05 -18.57
C ASN A 912 -14.02 -4.94 -19.07
N PHE A 913 -13.05 -4.59 -18.21
CA PHE A 913 -11.64 -4.47 -18.59
C PHE A 913 -11.03 -5.75 -19.19
N MET A 914 -11.52 -6.93 -18.80
CA MET A 914 -11.10 -8.24 -19.33
C MET A 914 -11.64 -8.56 -20.73
N ASN A 915 -12.66 -7.83 -21.22
CA ASN A 915 -13.31 -8.11 -22.50
C ASN A 915 -13.54 -6.85 -23.37
N LEU A 916 -12.89 -5.72 -23.04
CA LEU A 916 -12.98 -4.47 -23.81
C LEU A 916 -12.49 -4.67 -25.26
N ALA A 917 -13.31 -4.23 -26.21
CA ALA A 917 -13.03 -4.32 -27.65
C ALA A 917 -12.02 -3.26 -28.10
N GLU A 918 -11.91 -2.14 -27.38
CA GLU A 918 -11.00 -1.03 -27.66
C GLU A 918 -9.53 -1.36 -27.33
N ARG A 919 -9.30 -2.49 -26.65
CA ARG A 919 -7.96 -2.95 -26.25
C ARG A 919 -7.53 -4.11 -27.12
N SER A 920 -6.22 -4.26 -27.29
CA SER A 920 -5.66 -5.44 -27.95
C SER A 920 -5.27 -6.51 -26.93
N TYR A 921 -4.97 -7.71 -27.42
CA TYR A 921 -4.47 -8.82 -26.62
C TYR A 921 -3.26 -8.42 -25.75
N ALA A 922 -2.45 -7.46 -26.20
CA ALA A 922 -1.25 -7.01 -25.50
C ALA A 922 -1.52 -6.16 -24.24
N THR A 923 -2.63 -5.41 -24.22
CA THR A 923 -2.93 -4.42 -23.16
C THR A 923 -4.20 -4.74 -22.38
N ARG A 924 -5.11 -5.54 -22.93
CA ARG A 924 -6.35 -5.98 -22.28
C ARG A 924 -6.02 -6.70 -20.97
N LEU A 925 -6.73 -6.39 -19.89
CA LEU A 925 -6.57 -7.05 -18.59
C LEU A 925 -6.74 -8.57 -18.76
N PRO A 926 -5.85 -9.43 -18.23
CA PRO A 926 -6.05 -10.87 -18.35
C PRO A 926 -7.27 -11.30 -17.54
N LYS A 927 -7.89 -12.38 -17.98
CA LYS A 927 -9.01 -12.99 -17.29
C LYS A 927 -8.52 -13.74 -16.06
N PHE A 928 -9.13 -13.46 -14.92
CA PHE A 928 -8.88 -14.14 -13.66
C PHE A 928 -10.17 -14.30 -12.86
N ILE A 929 -10.19 -15.28 -11.97
CA ILE A 929 -11.25 -15.49 -11.00
C ILE A 929 -11.03 -14.55 -9.81
N LEU A 930 -12.09 -13.91 -9.34
CA LEU A 930 -12.08 -13.09 -8.13
C LEU A 930 -12.72 -13.87 -6.98
N VAL A 931 -12.04 -13.97 -5.84
CA VAL A 931 -12.55 -14.63 -4.63
C VAL A 931 -12.60 -13.63 -3.49
N TYR A 932 -13.80 -13.34 -2.99
CA TYR A 932 -14.03 -12.48 -1.84
C TYR A 932 -14.13 -13.33 -0.57
N VAL A 933 -13.20 -13.09 0.36
CA VAL A 933 -13.01 -13.91 1.56
C VAL A 933 -13.68 -13.26 2.76
N ASP A 934 -14.43 -14.04 3.54
CA ASP A 934 -15.08 -13.55 4.76
C ASP A 934 -14.09 -13.34 5.90
N GLY A 935 -13.85 -12.07 6.25
CA GLY A 935 -13.13 -11.65 7.44
C GLY A 935 -14.04 -11.10 8.54
N ARG A 936 -15.36 -11.22 8.41
CA ARG A 936 -16.33 -10.77 9.41
C ARG A 936 -16.46 -11.79 10.54
N CYS A 937 -16.69 -11.31 11.76
CA CYS A 937 -16.98 -12.18 12.90
C CYS A 937 -18.23 -13.06 12.67
N ARG A 938 -18.11 -14.33 13.03
CA ARG A 938 -19.17 -15.35 13.00
C ARG A 938 -19.42 -15.95 14.38
N VAL A 939 -20.50 -16.73 14.48
CA VAL A 939 -20.86 -17.49 15.68
C VAL A 939 -20.53 -18.96 15.45
N ARG A 940 -19.77 -19.54 16.38
CA ARG A 940 -19.40 -20.97 16.39
C ARG A 940 -19.83 -21.58 17.72
N ASP A 941 -20.55 -22.70 17.65
CA ASP A 941 -21.06 -23.41 18.84
C ASP A 941 -21.85 -22.49 19.81
N GLY A 942 -22.62 -21.56 19.25
CA GLY A 942 -23.41 -20.59 20.01
C GLY A 942 -22.60 -19.45 20.65
N LYS A 943 -21.30 -19.35 20.38
CA LYS A 943 -20.41 -18.30 20.91
C LYS A 943 -19.80 -17.45 19.79
N PRO A 944 -19.62 -16.15 20.01
CA PRO A 944 -18.94 -15.29 19.05
C PRO A 944 -17.43 -15.50 19.00
N GLU A 945 -16.88 -15.48 17.79
CA GLU A 945 -15.44 -15.63 17.56
C GLU A 945 -14.67 -14.32 17.81
N CYS A 946 -15.30 -13.15 17.59
CA CYS A 946 -14.78 -11.79 17.83
C CYS A 946 -15.94 -10.78 17.95
N ILE A 947 -15.67 -9.46 18.02
CA ILE A 947 -16.71 -8.44 18.15
C ILE A 947 -17.20 -7.98 16.78
N ARG A 948 -16.32 -7.45 15.92
CA ARG A 948 -16.68 -6.98 14.56
C ARG A 948 -15.65 -7.35 13.48
N GLY A 949 -14.36 -7.25 13.77
CA GLY A 949 -13.27 -7.57 12.83
C GLY A 949 -12.35 -8.68 13.29
N THR A 950 -11.80 -9.44 12.34
CA THR A 950 -10.85 -10.54 12.60
C THR A 950 -9.42 -10.21 12.17
N PHE A 951 -9.25 -9.15 11.35
CA PHE A 951 -7.98 -8.80 10.68
C PHE A 951 -7.38 -9.93 9.84
N PHE A 952 -8.18 -10.94 9.48
CA PHE A 952 -7.75 -12.14 8.76
C PHE A 952 -6.65 -12.92 9.48
N GLN A 953 -6.63 -12.86 10.81
CA GLN A 953 -5.64 -13.54 11.65
C GLN A 953 -6.27 -14.71 12.40
N ASP A 954 -5.41 -15.68 12.77
CA ASP A 954 -5.78 -16.66 13.80
C ASP A 954 -5.71 -15.98 15.16
N SER A 955 -6.78 -16.13 15.94
CA SER A 955 -6.87 -15.58 17.28
C SER A 955 -6.10 -16.46 18.27
N ALA A 956 -5.31 -15.82 19.14
CA ALA A 956 -4.64 -16.46 20.27
C ALA A 956 -5.65 -16.94 21.35
N ARG A 957 -6.89 -16.43 21.33
CA ARG A 957 -7.94 -16.78 22.30
C ARG A 957 -8.56 -18.15 21.99
N PRO A 958 -8.75 -19.01 23.00
CA PRO A 958 -9.53 -20.24 22.83
C PRO A 958 -10.96 -19.96 22.30
N GLY A 959 -11.32 -20.59 21.18
CA GLY A 959 -12.62 -20.37 20.53
C GLY A 959 -12.73 -19.06 19.76
N GLY A 960 -11.61 -18.33 19.59
CA GLY A 960 -11.51 -17.19 18.70
C GLY A 960 -11.52 -17.59 17.22
N ALA A 961 -11.51 -16.58 16.37
CA ALA A 961 -11.56 -16.75 14.92
C ALA A 961 -10.26 -17.36 14.40
N LEU A 962 -10.33 -18.33 13.48
CA LEU A 962 -9.16 -18.99 12.87
C LEU A 962 -9.07 -18.60 11.39
N LEU A 963 -8.95 -17.31 11.09
CA LEU A 963 -9.11 -16.81 9.71
C LEU A 963 -7.90 -17.06 8.82
N ASP A 964 -6.69 -17.07 9.37
CA ASP A 964 -5.49 -17.40 8.60
C ASP A 964 -5.58 -18.88 8.17
N ALA A 965 -5.80 -19.79 9.12
CA ALA A 965 -5.98 -21.21 8.82
C ALA A 965 -7.21 -21.51 7.95
N TRP A 966 -8.32 -20.79 8.13
CA TRP A 966 -9.54 -21.00 7.32
C TRP A 966 -9.37 -20.45 5.91
N PHE A 967 -8.70 -19.30 5.75
CA PHE A 967 -8.41 -18.74 4.43
C PHE A 967 -7.47 -19.67 3.65
N ASP A 968 -6.49 -20.29 4.30
CA ASP A 968 -5.66 -21.35 3.70
C ASP A 968 -6.51 -22.49 3.10
N GLU A 969 -7.60 -22.89 3.77
CA GLU A 969 -8.55 -23.91 3.29
C GLU A 969 -9.46 -23.40 2.17
N VAL A 970 -9.82 -22.12 2.18
CA VAL A 970 -10.56 -21.49 1.08
C VAL A 970 -9.73 -21.54 -0.20
N VAL A 971 -8.42 -21.31 -0.12
CA VAL A 971 -7.52 -21.44 -1.28
C VAL A 971 -7.61 -22.84 -1.88
N ASP A 972 -7.49 -23.87 -1.04
CA ASP A 972 -7.57 -25.27 -1.48
C ASP A 972 -8.95 -25.61 -2.06
N TYR A 973 -10.03 -25.10 -1.46
CA TYR A 973 -11.39 -25.29 -1.97
C TYR A 973 -11.56 -24.68 -3.37
N VAL A 974 -11.07 -23.46 -3.59
CA VAL A 974 -11.19 -22.78 -4.88
C VAL A 974 -10.47 -23.55 -5.97
N ASP A 975 -9.26 -24.03 -5.71
CA ASP A 975 -8.48 -24.81 -6.67
C ASP A 975 -9.12 -26.17 -7.03
N GLN A 976 -9.89 -26.75 -6.10
CA GLN A 976 -10.58 -28.03 -6.33
C GLN A 976 -11.89 -27.87 -7.11
N ASN A 977 -12.54 -26.72 -7.02
CA ASN A 977 -13.92 -26.54 -7.51
C ASN A 977 -14.03 -25.60 -8.72
N TYR A 978 -12.97 -24.88 -9.09
CA TYR A 978 -12.95 -23.98 -10.23
C TYR A 978 -11.80 -24.30 -11.19
N ARG A 979 -11.88 -23.86 -12.45
CA ARG A 979 -10.81 -24.04 -13.43
C ARG A 979 -9.68 -23.04 -13.19
N THR A 980 -8.90 -23.27 -12.14
CA THR A 980 -7.74 -22.43 -11.77
C THR A 980 -6.48 -22.86 -12.53
N MET A 981 -5.57 -21.91 -12.78
CA MET A 981 -4.25 -22.22 -13.33
C MET A 981 -3.36 -22.87 -12.26
N GLY A 982 -2.64 -23.91 -12.66
CA GLY A 982 -1.59 -24.51 -11.84
C GLY A 982 -0.24 -23.79 -12.05
N PRO A 983 0.77 -24.08 -11.22
CA PRO A 983 2.07 -23.41 -11.30
C PRO A 983 2.74 -23.51 -12.67
N SER A 984 3.38 -22.43 -13.12
CA SER A 984 4.21 -22.40 -14.34
C SER A 984 5.58 -21.76 -14.08
N GLU A 985 6.47 -21.86 -15.06
CA GLU A 985 7.72 -21.08 -15.09
C GLU A 985 7.66 -20.12 -16.27
N VAL A 986 7.94 -18.85 -16.00
CA VAL A 986 8.06 -17.81 -17.05
C VAL A 986 9.44 -17.19 -16.99
N GLU A 987 9.94 -16.79 -18.14
CA GLU A 987 11.20 -16.06 -18.23
C GLU A 987 10.93 -14.58 -17.92
N VAL A 988 11.60 -14.03 -16.92
CA VAL A 988 11.51 -12.61 -16.57
C VAL A 988 12.88 -11.98 -16.65
N THR A 989 12.90 -10.74 -17.11
CA THR A 989 14.08 -9.88 -17.09
C THR A 989 13.94 -8.92 -15.93
N ASP A 990 14.83 -9.02 -14.94
CA ASP A 990 14.82 -8.15 -13.76
C ASP A 990 15.30 -6.74 -14.10
#